data_AF-A0A380G3J4-F1
#
_entry.id   AF-A0A380G3J4-F1
#
_cell.length_a   1.000
_cell.length_b   1.000
_cell.length_c   1.000
_cell.angle_alpha   90.00
_cell.angle_beta   90.00
_cell.angle_gamma   90.00
#
_symmetry.space_group_name_H-M   'P 1'
#
loop_
_entity.id
_entity.type
_entity.pdbx_description
1 polymer ?
#
loop_
_entity_poly.entity_id
_entity_poly.type
_entity_poly.pdbx_seq_one_letter_code
_entity_poly.pdbx_strand_id
1 'polypeptide(L)'
;MIFNRQSIEALLEGDWYREPKDDWQVDNIVASHAQAREDYQNQHQSLFVAMNHDTWRRHTNESGKWNDTHPTTLYAAQYINGVIATEPIPQLNDAIPQFIVSDTYEALNTLAHTVYNDFDATLIATTGSRGVKTINTLLKELLIENDHTIVTKQYDHTSVALLTALASANRNTEYVISEATYEALTANQSHQFAHYVPDTAIFSMVEANNNQTEDEVAAGYYRLINTMFVDSNVILNSDSPAFEKLYQMIDSDKLNVVTYGFTPNSDVFVLRHKQVGDYAQVKANVLGENADFQTKLKETEDIRHILGALAILKVSYIPLYMAVGYIKSFIPLEERQQVAQYTTHKGALYNMVETDSAPTMDGIVEAFQQLQNQTTYTEGRTLAIIGSVADLSDDNKAAQYQALAEEIIQADIDLVWGYGEDAALYLKHLPEKKVVGHYQSIDQLAQSVAHILENGDHVLIKGNVHSEDWYGLQDRIIKYAGQPPVIPDVEIPLPHSTGYGAATFNMSTGQKVAQYGNQRVTQNQGAGNLLIIHRILNLLFAKKLHRSQTFTPDNQSIEASKIKNAIPLEAGDEVELDDILSAAIINGAPNALTMLANTVLGSGENSLNMVKGMVQALGLNASVAENITGRHSRAVEQKVTLGNLFVIGKLLFTNYPAVRDMLSRSSYTFKNSTYKARTNLFDYGLISHGLFYGEENSIGIVRSKFNGETYITITIGARSAFHRDAMIYRSLSQVLDFDIKRPRIENIRKIKYEPYKINILGDTYFGESYVDVTEDQALQTLLTSRTPDYSFEKIRPILEKSDFNICNFEAPIFDIENTYLQQRLSNVRRANEKGTLETLKQENIDLITLASPHTMDSDDEGLHRTLELLEAHDIHAIGAAHQQKDAEKPFVIYVNNQRYMIFNAHAYQSENYYTYNRYAIGSERGIACFNPFMYEQMSVAKREDPTTKIIVIAHWGSESNSEFSLTRQRIQAKRLSEAGADIIIGHGARHMQGIEQLDKTTILYDIGSGVFNGEDNSRDSIQSPYSLIPQLNIHPDHTLSLRLYPIYTNNHETSWQPRFVDDEEFKHCYTLLKKHGALPELNAKKDDYFYFDVPLN
;
A
#
# COMPACT_ATOMS: atom_id res chain seq x y z
N MET A 1 -30.06 -28.77 -25.81
CA MET A 1 -30.19 -28.78 -27.28
C MET A 1 -29.29 -27.65 -27.75
N ILE A 2 -28.61 -27.76 -28.90
CA ILE A 2 -27.83 -26.62 -29.38
C ILE A 2 -28.79 -25.75 -30.21
N PHE A 3 -29.00 -24.52 -29.79
CA PHE A 3 -29.76 -23.54 -30.56
C PHE A 3 -28.81 -22.74 -31.43
N ASN A 4 -29.11 -22.67 -32.72
CA ASN A 4 -28.46 -21.82 -33.70
C ASN A 4 -29.51 -20.92 -34.36
N ARG A 5 -29.06 -20.06 -35.28
CA ARG A 5 -29.93 -19.14 -36.01
C ARG A 5 -31.17 -19.83 -36.61
N GLN A 6 -30.96 -20.94 -37.33
CA GLN A 6 -32.04 -21.65 -38.04
C GLN A 6 -33.04 -22.28 -37.07
N SER A 7 -32.58 -22.84 -35.95
CA SER A 7 -33.48 -23.42 -34.95
C SER A 7 -34.31 -22.35 -34.25
N ILE A 8 -33.73 -21.17 -33.97
CA ILE A 8 -34.47 -20.07 -33.33
C ILE A 8 -35.55 -19.54 -34.28
N GLU A 9 -35.21 -19.29 -35.56
CA GLU A 9 -36.15 -18.85 -36.58
C GLU A 9 -37.25 -19.88 -36.88
N ALA A 10 -36.97 -21.17 -36.72
CA ALA A 10 -37.95 -22.24 -36.92
C ALA A 10 -38.90 -22.43 -35.73
N LEU A 11 -38.43 -22.17 -34.51
CA LEU A 11 -39.18 -22.40 -33.28
C LEU A 11 -39.97 -21.18 -32.81
N LEU A 12 -39.46 -19.97 -33.09
CA LEU A 12 -39.99 -18.73 -32.53
C LEU A 12 -40.44 -17.76 -33.63
N GLU A 13 -41.60 -17.13 -33.42
CA GLU A 13 -42.08 -16.04 -34.27
C GLU A 13 -41.46 -14.71 -33.81
N GLY A 14 -40.50 -14.19 -34.58
CA GLY A 14 -39.79 -12.94 -34.27
C GLY A 14 -38.79 -12.55 -35.36
N ASP A 15 -38.10 -11.42 -35.15
CA ASP A 15 -37.11 -10.88 -36.08
C ASP A 15 -35.77 -10.61 -35.39
N TRP A 16 -34.66 -10.84 -36.09
CA TRP A 16 -33.33 -10.45 -35.60
C TRP A 16 -33.16 -8.93 -35.71
N TYR A 17 -32.99 -8.24 -34.59
CA TYR A 17 -32.54 -6.84 -34.57
C TYR A 17 -31.04 -6.73 -34.89
N ARG A 18 -30.26 -7.70 -34.40
CA ARG A 18 -28.85 -7.91 -34.77
C ARG A 18 -28.66 -9.39 -35.10
N GLU A 19 -28.27 -9.68 -36.33
CA GLU A 19 -28.11 -11.06 -36.78
C GLU A 19 -26.85 -11.72 -36.18
N PRO A 20 -26.92 -12.99 -35.79
CA PRO A 20 -25.76 -13.77 -35.40
C PRO A 20 -24.89 -14.11 -36.62
N LYS A 21 -23.60 -14.41 -36.38
CA LYS A 21 -22.70 -14.97 -37.40
C LYS A 21 -23.12 -16.40 -37.77
N ASP A 22 -22.67 -16.89 -38.93
CA ASP A 22 -23.02 -18.23 -39.45
C ASP A 22 -22.62 -19.39 -38.52
N ASP A 23 -21.58 -19.21 -37.70
CA ASP A 23 -21.07 -20.18 -36.73
C ASP A 23 -21.65 -20.01 -35.32
N TRP A 24 -22.59 -19.08 -35.12
CA TRP A 24 -23.17 -18.82 -33.83
C TRP A 24 -24.07 -19.96 -33.35
N GLN A 25 -23.83 -20.38 -32.11
CA GLN A 25 -24.62 -21.38 -31.42
C GLN A 25 -24.56 -21.16 -29.91
N VAL A 26 -25.62 -21.55 -29.22
CA VAL A 26 -25.76 -21.54 -27.77
C VAL A 26 -26.28 -22.89 -27.30
N ASP A 27 -25.78 -23.37 -26.18
CA ASP A 27 -26.14 -24.66 -25.60
C ASP A 27 -26.96 -24.54 -24.32
N ASN A 28 -27.19 -23.31 -23.85
CA ASN A 28 -27.78 -23.05 -22.55
C ASN A 28 -28.67 -21.78 -22.57
N ILE A 29 -29.75 -21.78 -21.79
CA ILE A 29 -30.75 -20.71 -21.71
C ILE A 29 -30.78 -20.14 -20.28
N VAL A 30 -30.72 -18.81 -20.17
CA VAL A 30 -30.70 -18.10 -18.87
C VAL A 30 -31.69 -16.94 -18.86
N ALA A 31 -32.18 -16.57 -17.68
CA ALA A 31 -33.06 -15.42 -17.49
C ALA A 31 -32.53 -14.40 -16.47
N SER A 32 -31.32 -14.59 -15.94
CA SER A 32 -30.73 -13.73 -14.92
C SER A 32 -29.21 -13.62 -15.00
N HIS A 33 -28.66 -12.54 -14.42
CA HIS A 33 -27.21 -12.32 -14.37
C HIS A 33 -26.48 -13.42 -13.59
N ALA A 34 -27.06 -13.89 -12.48
CA ALA A 34 -26.47 -14.95 -11.67
C ALA A 34 -26.34 -16.26 -12.47
N GLN A 35 -27.41 -16.65 -13.18
CA GLN A 35 -27.39 -17.82 -14.06
C GLN A 35 -26.36 -17.65 -15.20
N ALA A 36 -26.36 -16.49 -15.86
CA ALA A 36 -25.40 -16.21 -16.93
C ALA A 36 -23.94 -16.35 -16.45
N ARG A 37 -23.62 -15.82 -15.26
CA ARG A 37 -22.28 -15.91 -14.67
C ARG A 37 -21.90 -17.34 -14.29
N GLU A 38 -22.80 -18.08 -13.63
CA GLU A 38 -22.57 -19.49 -13.26
C GLU A 38 -22.28 -20.35 -14.50
N ASP A 39 -23.10 -20.19 -15.54
CA ASP A 39 -22.97 -20.98 -16.77
C ASP A 39 -21.72 -20.61 -17.58
N TYR A 40 -21.33 -19.34 -17.58
CA TYR A 40 -20.08 -18.91 -18.19
C TYR A 40 -18.85 -19.53 -17.50
N GLN A 41 -18.85 -19.64 -16.16
CA GLN A 41 -17.79 -20.32 -15.42
C GLN A 41 -17.71 -21.81 -15.76
N ASN A 42 -18.86 -22.42 -16.07
CA ASN A 42 -18.97 -23.80 -16.56
C ASN A 42 -18.74 -23.93 -18.09
N GLN A 43 -18.23 -22.87 -18.73
CA GLN A 43 -17.88 -22.83 -20.15
C GLN A 43 -19.06 -22.99 -21.13
N HIS A 44 -20.29 -22.75 -20.68
CA HIS A 44 -21.46 -22.75 -21.54
C HIS A 44 -21.56 -21.46 -22.37
N GLN A 45 -22.24 -21.56 -23.51
CA GLN A 45 -22.60 -20.43 -24.36
C GLN A 45 -24.09 -20.12 -24.18
N SER A 46 -24.39 -19.00 -23.53
CA SER A 46 -25.73 -18.74 -22.99
C SER A 46 -26.55 -17.78 -23.85
N LEU A 47 -27.82 -18.12 -24.08
CA LEU A 47 -28.84 -17.23 -24.66
C LEU A 47 -29.71 -16.65 -23.53
N PHE A 48 -29.67 -15.33 -23.38
CA PHE A 48 -30.39 -14.64 -22.31
C PHE A 48 -31.81 -14.27 -22.74
N VAL A 49 -32.83 -14.72 -22.02
CA VAL A 49 -34.22 -14.32 -22.25
C VAL A 49 -34.57 -13.14 -21.35
N ALA A 50 -34.59 -11.94 -21.93
CA ALA A 50 -34.96 -10.71 -21.24
C ALA A 50 -36.48 -10.58 -21.13
N MET A 51 -36.98 -10.50 -19.91
CA MET A 51 -38.40 -10.46 -19.59
C MET A 51 -38.71 -9.28 -18.68
N ASN A 52 -39.79 -8.57 -19.02
CA ASN A 52 -40.33 -7.48 -18.21
C ASN A 52 -41.45 -7.98 -17.27
N HIS A 53 -41.80 -7.14 -16.29
CA HIS A 53 -42.80 -7.46 -15.28
C HIS A 53 -44.17 -7.85 -15.86
N ASP A 54 -44.64 -7.11 -16.87
CA ASP A 54 -45.99 -7.30 -17.42
C ASP A 54 -46.10 -8.59 -18.22
N THR A 55 -45.05 -8.98 -18.94
CA THR A 55 -44.97 -10.28 -19.61
C THR A 55 -44.96 -11.42 -18.61
N TRP A 56 -44.12 -11.35 -17.56
CA TRP A 56 -44.09 -12.38 -16.52
C TRP A 56 -45.45 -12.54 -15.80
N ARG A 57 -46.10 -11.43 -15.44
CA ARG A 57 -47.38 -11.43 -14.73
C ARG A 57 -48.56 -11.91 -15.56
N ARG A 58 -48.50 -11.82 -16.90
CA ARG A 58 -49.56 -12.37 -17.77
C ARG A 58 -49.62 -13.90 -17.74
N HIS A 59 -48.48 -14.54 -17.48
CA HIS A 59 -48.32 -16.00 -17.55
C HIS A 59 -48.21 -16.67 -16.19
N THR A 60 -47.84 -15.92 -15.15
CA THR A 60 -47.65 -16.43 -13.80
C THR A 60 -48.57 -15.72 -12.80
N ASN A 61 -49.06 -16.48 -11.82
CA ASN A 61 -49.79 -15.95 -10.66
C ASN A 61 -48.99 -16.16 -9.37
N GLU A 62 -47.67 -16.30 -9.49
CA GLU A 62 -46.74 -16.40 -8.35
C GLU A 62 -46.69 -15.05 -7.60
N SER A 63 -46.59 -15.11 -6.27
CA SER A 63 -46.46 -13.90 -5.44
C SER A 63 -45.02 -13.40 -5.46
N GLY A 64 -44.79 -12.17 -5.93
CA GLY A 64 -43.46 -11.56 -5.92
C GLY A 64 -43.34 -10.36 -6.86
N LYS A 65 -42.21 -9.65 -6.82
CA LYS A 65 -41.89 -8.60 -7.82
C LYS A 65 -40.94 -9.18 -8.87
N TRP A 66 -41.35 -9.13 -10.13
CA TRP A 66 -40.45 -9.36 -11.26
C TRP A 66 -39.86 -8.03 -11.73
N ASN A 67 -38.56 -7.84 -11.54
CA ASN A 67 -37.88 -6.65 -12.07
C ASN A 67 -37.57 -6.85 -13.55
N ASP A 68 -37.66 -5.77 -14.33
CA ASP A 68 -37.31 -5.83 -15.75
C ASP A 68 -35.84 -6.26 -15.93
N THR A 69 -35.63 -7.33 -16.68
CA THR A 69 -34.30 -7.91 -16.91
C THR A 69 -33.62 -7.38 -18.18
N HIS A 70 -34.28 -6.54 -18.99
CA HIS A 70 -33.63 -5.91 -20.15
C HIS A 70 -32.36 -5.12 -19.77
N PRO A 71 -32.35 -4.26 -18.73
CA PRO A 71 -31.11 -3.60 -18.29
C PRO A 71 -30.04 -4.56 -17.76
N THR A 72 -30.47 -5.72 -17.23
CA THR A 72 -29.58 -6.73 -16.67
C THR A 72 -28.65 -7.34 -17.74
N THR A 73 -29.11 -7.38 -18.99
CA THR A 73 -28.31 -7.87 -20.13
C THR A 73 -27.02 -7.07 -20.35
N LEU A 74 -27.00 -5.78 -19.98
CA LEU A 74 -25.81 -4.93 -20.13
C LEU A 74 -24.69 -5.38 -19.17
N TYR A 75 -25.05 -5.74 -17.94
CA TYR A 75 -24.11 -6.27 -16.95
C TYR A 75 -23.70 -7.72 -17.26
N ALA A 76 -24.63 -8.49 -17.82
CA ALA A 76 -24.38 -9.87 -18.22
C ALA A 76 -23.65 -10.00 -19.58
N ALA A 77 -23.36 -8.89 -20.28
CA ALA A 77 -22.88 -8.89 -21.66
C ALA A 77 -21.60 -9.71 -21.89
N GLN A 78 -20.73 -9.81 -20.88
CA GLN A 78 -19.50 -10.61 -20.95
C GLN A 78 -19.72 -12.13 -20.75
N TYR A 79 -20.91 -12.52 -20.26
CA TYR A 79 -21.25 -13.90 -19.90
C TYR A 79 -22.26 -14.54 -20.88
N ILE A 80 -22.79 -13.76 -21.83
CA ILE A 80 -23.85 -14.20 -22.74
C ILE A 80 -23.45 -14.07 -24.19
N ASN A 81 -24.08 -14.87 -25.03
CA ASN A 81 -23.77 -14.99 -26.44
C ASN A 81 -24.91 -14.56 -27.35
N GLY A 82 -26.10 -14.30 -26.80
CA GLY A 82 -27.23 -13.74 -27.52
C GLY A 82 -28.33 -13.32 -26.55
N VAL A 83 -29.33 -12.59 -27.05
CA VAL A 83 -30.49 -12.16 -26.27
C VAL A 83 -31.79 -12.43 -27.04
N ILE A 84 -32.81 -12.93 -26.34
CA ILE A 84 -34.22 -12.86 -26.77
C ILE A 84 -34.90 -11.78 -25.94
N ALA A 85 -35.54 -10.80 -26.57
CA ALA A 85 -36.14 -9.66 -25.88
C ALA A 85 -37.48 -9.25 -26.52
N THR A 86 -38.31 -8.50 -25.79
CA THR A 86 -39.55 -7.93 -26.37
C THR A 86 -39.29 -6.67 -27.20
N GLU A 87 -38.16 -6.02 -26.97
CA GLU A 87 -37.74 -4.82 -27.67
C GLU A 87 -36.21 -4.78 -27.83
N PRO A 88 -35.68 -4.10 -28.87
CA PRO A 88 -34.25 -3.92 -29.04
C PRO A 88 -33.57 -3.26 -27.83
N ILE A 89 -32.34 -3.68 -27.52
CA ILE A 89 -31.49 -3.12 -26.47
C ILE A 89 -30.27 -2.46 -27.14
N PRO A 90 -30.34 -1.17 -27.55
CA PRO A 90 -29.30 -0.54 -28.35
C PRO A 90 -27.95 -0.43 -27.64
N GLN A 91 -27.96 -0.31 -26.30
CA GLN A 91 -26.76 -0.12 -25.48
C GLN A 91 -25.94 -1.41 -25.31
N LEU A 92 -26.48 -2.56 -25.69
CA LEU A 92 -25.76 -3.84 -25.62
C LEU A 92 -24.66 -3.88 -26.69
N ASN A 93 -23.56 -4.59 -26.43
CA ASN A 93 -22.45 -4.75 -27.38
C ASN A 93 -22.93 -5.18 -28.77
N ASP A 94 -22.44 -4.52 -29.83
CA ASP A 94 -22.80 -4.80 -31.23
C ASP A 94 -22.50 -6.24 -31.67
N ALA A 95 -21.58 -6.93 -30.98
CA ALA A 95 -21.24 -8.32 -31.23
C ALA A 95 -22.30 -9.34 -30.72
N ILE A 96 -23.23 -8.92 -29.86
CA ILE A 96 -24.24 -9.81 -29.27
C ILE A 96 -25.53 -9.75 -30.11
N PRO A 97 -25.95 -10.87 -30.74
CA PRO A 97 -27.16 -10.94 -31.53
C PRO A 97 -28.41 -10.84 -30.65
N GLN A 98 -29.47 -10.23 -31.19
CA GLN A 98 -30.73 -9.96 -30.48
C GLN A 98 -31.92 -10.41 -31.33
N PHE A 99 -32.72 -11.34 -30.81
CA PHE A 99 -33.95 -11.83 -31.43
C PHE A 99 -35.17 -11.23 -30.73
N ILE A 100 -36.00 -10.51 -31.48
CA ILE A 100 -37.12 -9.74 -30.94
C ILE A 100 -38.42 -10.51 -31.14
N VAL A 101 -39.12 -10.78 -30.05
CA VAL A 101 -40.38 -11.54 -30.03
C VAL A 101 -41.49 -10.72 -29.37
N SER A 102 -42.74 -11.05 -29.64
CA SER A 102 -43.88 -10.37 -29.02
C SER A 102 -44.08 -10.75 -27.54
N ASP A 103 -43.62 -11.95 -27.14
CA ASP A 103 -43.75 -12.47 -25.79
C ASP A 103 -42.56 -13.36 -25.41
N THR A 104 -41.71 -12.89 -24.50
CA THR A 104 -40.49 -13.60 -24.11
C THR A 104 -40.73 -14.78 -23.17
N TYR A 105 -41.86 -14.81 -22.47
CA TYR A 105 -42.24 -15.96 -21.64
C TYR A 105 -42.71 -17.10 -22.54
N GLU A 106 -43.55 -16.83 -23.54
CA GLU A 106 -43.98 -17.87 -24.50
C GLU A 106 -42.81 -18.35 -25.37
N ALA A 107 -41.88 -17.47 -25.71
CA ALA A 107 -40.65 -17.89 -26.38
C ALA A 107 -39.86 -18.89 -25.52
N LEU A 108 -39.64 -18.56 -24.24
CA LEU A 108 -38.97 -19.47 -23.30
C LEU A 108 -39.75 -20.79 -23.12
N ASN A 109 -41.07 -20.72 -23.00
CA ASN A 109 -41.94 -21.88 -22.89
C ASN A 109 -41.87 -22.78 -24.13
N THR A 110 -41.83 -22.19 -25.33
CA THR A 110 -41.69 -22.93 -26.61
C THR A 110 -40.35 -23.65 -26.70
N LEU A 111 -39.26 -22.98 -26.29
CA LEU A 111 -37.94 -23.62 -26.22
C LEU A 111 -37.94 -24.78 -25.22
N ALA A 112 -38.50 -24.58 -24.02
CA ALA A 112 -38.62 -25.62 -23.00
C ALA A 112 -39.48 -26.81 -23.48
N HIS A 113 -40.63 -26.55 -24.10
CA HIS A 113 -41.55 -27.57 -24.59
C HIS A 113 -40.95 -28.41 -25.72
N THR A 114 -40.20 -27.78 -26.62
CA THR A 114 -39.47 -28.48 -27.69
C THR A 114 -38.46 -29.45 -27.09
N VAL A 115 -37.68 -28.99 -26.11
CA VAL A 115 -36.68 -29.84 -25.45
C VAL A 115 -37.36 -30.95 -24.65
N TYR A 116 -38.40 -30.64 -23.86
CA TYR A 116 -39.12 -31.64 -23.07
C TYR A 116 -39.73 -32.78 -23.91
N ASN A 117 -40.23 -32.51 -25.12
CA ASN A 117 -40.79 -33.56 -25.99
C ASN A 117 -39.74 -34.37 -26.76
N ASP A 118 -38.55 -33.80 -26.98
CA ASP A 118 -37.52 -34.38 -27.86
C ASP A 118 -36.44 -35.18 -27.11
N PHE A 119 -36.34 -35.08 -25.78
CA PHE A 119 -35.30 -35.74 -24.97
C PHE A 119 -35.88 -36.60 -23.85
N ASP A 120 -35.16 -37.66 -23.48
CA ASP A 120 -35.56 -38.71 -22.53
C ASP A 120 -34.96 -38.47 -21.12
N ALA A 121 -34.82 -37.20 -20.73
CA ALA A 121 -34.23 -36.84 -19.44
C ALA A 121 -35.24 -37.04 -18.31
N THR A 122 -34.81 -37.63 -17.20
CA THR A 122 -35.65 -37.82 -16.01
C THR A 122 -35.87 -36.49 -15.30
N LEU A 123 -37.12 -36.04 -15.20
CA LEU A 123 -37.49 -34.83 -14.47
C LEU A 123 -37.78 -35.13 -13.00
N ILE A 124 -36.97 -34.57 -12.12
CA ILE A 124 -37.10 -34.68 -10.67
C ILE A 124 -37.66 -33.36 -10.12
N ALA A 125 -38.85 -33.42 -9.53
CA ALA A 125 -39.46 -32.31 -8.83
C ALA A 125 -39.25 -32.41 -7.32
N THR A 126 -38.68 -31.38 -6.71
CA THR A 126 -38.47 -31.32 -5.26
C THR A 126 -39.38 -30.28 -4.62
N THR A 127 -40.09 -30.65 -3.56
CA THR A 127 -41.12 -29.78 -2.98
C THR A 127 -41.22 -29.91 -1.45
N GLY A 128 -41.91 -28.96 -0.83
CA GLY A 128 -42.14 -28.87 0.62
C GLY A 128 -41.90 -27.46 1.16
N SER A 129 -42.10 -27.27 2.46
CA SER A 129 -41.95 -26.01 3.17
C SER A 129 -40.52 -25.76 3.67
N ARG A 130 -39.73 -26.81 3.93
CA ARG A 130 -38.33 -26.71 4.41
C ARG A 130 -37.45 -27.83 3.84
N GLY A 131 -36.21 -27.51 3.51
CA GLY A 131 -35.19 -28.49 3.11
C GLY A 131 -35.00 -28.72 1.61
N VAL A 132 -35.82 -28.09 0.77
CA VAL A 132 -35.82 -28.29 -0.69
C VAL A 132 -34.46 -27.94 -1.33
N LYS A 133 -33.89 -26.78 -0.97
CA LYS A 133 -32.60 -26.32 -1.49
C LYS A 133 -31.44 -27.24 -1.09
N THR A 134 -31.43 -27.72 0.15
CA THR A 134 -30.43 -28.68 0.65
C THR A 134 -30.51 -30.00 -0.10
N ILE A 135 -31.72 -30.54 -0.30
CA ILE A 135 -31.94 -31.77 -1.10
C ILE A 135 -31.47 -31.56 -2.54
N ASN A 136 -31.84 -30.46 -3.18
CA ASN A 136 -31.42 -30.16 -4.56
C ASN A 136 -29.92 -30.04 -4.71
N THR A 137 -29.25 -29.36 -3.79
CA THR A 137 -27.79 -29.19 -3.82
C THR A 137 -27.10 -30.52 -3.61
N LEU A 138 -27.51 -31.29 -2.60
CA LEU A 138 -26.95 -32.61 -2.33
C LEU A 138 -27.16 -33.55 -3.52
N LEU A 139 -28.37 -33.60 -4.08
CA LEU A 139 -28.70 -34.43 -5.22
C LEU A 139 -27.90 -34.04 -6.46
N LYS A 140 -27.77 -32.73 -6.74
CA LYS A 140 -26.94 -32.19 -7.83
C LYS A 140 -25.50 -32.70 -7.73
N GLU A 141 -24.89 -32.54 -6.55
CA GLU A 141 -23.49 -32.94 -6.33
C GLU A 141 -23.32 -34.47 -6.37
N LEU A 142 -24.22 -35.23 -5.74
CA LEU A 142 -24.17 -36.68 -5.78
C LEU A 142 -24.31 -37.23 -7.21
N LEU A 143 -25.15 -36.65 -8.04
CA LEU A 143 -25.28 -37.09 -9.44
C LEU A 143 -24.04 -36.73 -10.27
N ILE A 144 -23.50 -35.52 -10.13
CA ILE A 144 -22.28 -35.09 -10.85
C ILE A 144 -21.08 -35.97 -10.51
N GLU A 145 -20.86 -36.25 -9.21
CA GLU A 145 -19.76 -37.11 -8.75
C GLU A 145 -19.88 -38.57 -9.22
N ASN A 146 -21.06 -38.93 -9.75
CA ASN A 146 -21.36 -40.24 -10.32
C ASN A 146 -21.37 -40.23 -11.86
N ASP A 147 -20.70 -39.24 -12.47
CA ASP A 147 -20.59 -39.05 -13.92
C ASP A 147 -21.96 -38.87 -14.63
N HIS A 148 -22.99 -38.43 -13.90
CA HIS A 148 -24.28 -38.11 -14.48
C HIS A 148 -24.35 -36.65 -14.95
N THR A 149 -24.99 -36.48 -16.09
CA THR A 149 -25.20 -35.18 -16.76
C THR A 149 -26.53 -34.59 -16.32
N ILE A 150 -26.46 -33.49 -15.59
CA ILE A 150 -27.63 -32.89 -14.97
C ILE A 150 -27.83 -31.45 -15.40
N VAL A 151 -29.09 -31.01 -15.39
CA VAL A 151 -29.45 -29.59 -15.55
C VAL A 151 -30.33 -29.16 -14.40
N THR A 152 -29.94 -28.06 -13.77
CA THR A 152 -30.73 -27.38 -12.74
C THR A 152 -30.48 -25.88 -12.83
N LYS A 153 -31.52 -25.08 -12.60
CA LYS A 153 -31.44 -23.63 -12.58
C LYS A 153 -32.07 -23.14 -11.28
N GLN A 154 -31.36 -22.26 -10.59
CA GLN A 154 -31.90 -21.59 -9.41
C GLN A 154 -32.37 -20.18 -9.81
N TYR A 155 -33.58 -19.83 -9.36
CA TYR A 155 -34.14 -18.50 -9.54
C TYR A 155 -35.24 -18.25 -8.51
N ASP A 156 -35.47 -16.98 -8.15
CA ASP A 156 -36.48 -16.60 -7.15
C ASP A 156 -37.92 -16.96 -7.56
N HIS A 157 -38.13 -17.19 -8.87
CA HIS A 157 -39.42 -17.55 -9.45
C HIS A 157 -39.34 -18.95 -10.09
N THR A 158 -40.05 -19.90 -9.50
CA THR A 158 -39.92 -21.34 -9.77
C THR A 158 -40.35 -21.73 -11.18
N SER A 159 -41.40 -21.11 -11.71
CA SER A 159 -41.85 -21.34 -13.09
C SER A 159 -40.76 -21.04 -14.12
N VAL A 160 -40.04 -19.92 -13.98
CA VAL A 160 -38.96 -19.55 -14.90
C VAL A 160 -37.73 -20.43 -14.70
N ALA A 161 -37.43 -20.83 -13.46
CA ALA A 161 -36.36 -21.78 -13.17
C ALA A 161 -36.58 -23.13 -13.87
N LEU A 162 -37.82 -23.67 -13.83
CA LEU A 162 -38.19 -24.89 -14.54
C LEU A 162 -38.01 -24.74 -16.06
N LEU A 163 -38.57 -23.67 -16.65
CA LEU A 163 -38.50 -23.48 -18.10
C LEU A 163 -37.06 -23.28 -18.60
N THR A 164 -36.23 -22.52 -17.88
CA THR A 164 -34.81 -22.34 -18.23
C THR A 164 -34.00 -23.62 -18.06
N ALA A 165 -34.27 -24.42 -17.03
CA ALA A 165 -33.65 -25.72 -16.84
C ALA A 165 -34.02 -26.69 -17.97
N LEU A 166 -35.31 -26.81 -18.28
CA LEU A 166 -35.79 -27.64 -19.38
C LEU A 166 -35.19 -27.18 -20.71
N ALA A 167 -35.25 -25.89 -21.05
CA ALA A 167 -34.71 -25.39 -22.31
C ALA A 167 -33.19 -25.58 -22.45
N SER A 168 -32.47 -25.70 -21.34
CA SER A 168 -31.01 -25.94 -21.32
C SER A 168 -30.63 -27.43 -21.42
N ALA A 169 -31.57 -28.36 -21.27
CA ALA A 169 -31.32 -29.80 -21.37
C ALA A 169 -30.95 -30.23 -22.80
N ASN A 170 -30.06 -31.22 -22.96
CA ASN A 170 -29.60 -31.74 -24.25
C ASN A 170 -29.65 -33.28 -24.31
N ARG A 171 -29.22 -33.89 -25.44
CA ARG A 171 -29.28 -35.36 -25.65
C ARG A 171 -28.51 -36.17 -24.63
N ASN A 172 -27.48 -35.57 -24.03
CA ASN A 172 -26.70 -36.23 -23.01
C ASN A 172 -27.29 -35.99 -21.62
N THR A 173 -28.21 -35.04 -21.41
CA THR A 173 -28.80 -34.78 -20.09
C THR A 173 -29.61 -35.98 -19.62
N GLU A 174 -29.21 -36.55 -18.49
CA GLU A 174 -29.90 -37.67 -17.85
C GLU A 174 -30.94 -37.20 -16.83
N TYR A 175 -30.67 -36.11 -16.12
CA TYR A 175 -31.56 -35.60 -15.07
C TYR A 175 -31.80 -34.09 -15.20
N VAL A 176 -33.06 -33.67 -15.04
CA VAL A 176 -33.44 -32.28 -14.80
C VAL A 176 -33.99 -32.16 -13.40
N ILE A 177 -33.40 -31.30 -12.57
CA ILE A 177 -33.83 -31.10 -11.18
C ILE A 177 -34.45 -29.72 -11.05
N SER A 178 -35.71 -29.68 -10.63
CA SER A 178 -36.45 -28.44 -10.46
C SER A 178 -37.24 -28.42 -9.15
N GLU A 179 -37.27 -27.25 -8.54
CA GLU A 179 -38.11 -27.00 -7.37
C GLU A 179 -39.57 -26.84 -7.79
N ALA A 180 -40.51 -27.28 -6.96
CA ALA A 180 -41.94 -27.08 -7.14
C ALA A 180 -42.53 -26.45 -5.87
N THR A 181 -42.53 -25.12 -5.78
CA THR A 181 -43.05 -24.39 -4.61
C THR A 181 -44.56 -24.54 -4.46
N TYR A 182 -45.06 -24.40 -3.22
CA TYR A 182 -46.49 -24.45 -2.94
C TYR A 182 -47.26 -23.41 -3.76
N GLU A 183 -46.70 -22.20 -3.88
CA GLU A 183 -47.23 -21.10 -4.68
C GLU A 183 -47.31 -21.48 -6.15
N ALA A 184 -46.24 -22.02 -6.75
CA ALA A 184 -46.25 -22.43 -8.15
C ALA A 184 -47.29 -23.53 -8.44
N LEU A 185 -47.48 -24.47 -7.51
CA LEU A 185 -48.48 -25.54 -7.62
C LEU A 185 -49.91 -25.03 -7.45
N THR A 186 -50.11 -23.98 -6.65
CA THR A 186 -51.46 -23.46 -6.32
C THR A 186 -51.89 -22.24 -7.14
N ALA A 187 -50.96 -21.56 -7.80
CA ALA A 187 -51.17 -20.29 -8.50
C ALA A 187 -52.28 -20.29 -9.56
N ASN A 188 -52.43 -21.38 -10.32
CA ASN A 188 -53.44 -21.51 -11.39
C ASN A 188 -53.94 -22.95 -11.51
N GLN A 189 -55.13 -23.18 -12.07
CA GLN A 189 -55.67 -24.55 -12.27
C GLN A 189 -54.77 -25.44 -13.15
N SER A 190 -54.07 -24.84 -14.11
CA SER A 190 -53.05 -25.50 -14.95
C SER A 190 -51.65 -24.97 -14.56
N HIS A 191 -51.05 -25.53 -13.51
CA HIS A 191 -49.69 -25.17 -13.10
C HIS A 191 -48.65 -25.74 -14.07
N GLN A 192 -47.42 -25.22 -14.08
CA GLN A 192 -46.37 -25.64 -15.02
C GLN A 192 -46.10 -27.15 -14.96
N PHE A 193 -46.08 -27.75 -13.76
CA PHE A 193 -45.91 -29.19 -13.60
C PHE A 193 -47.08 -30.06 -14.11
N ALA A 194 -48.22 -29.47 -14.50
CA ALA A 194 -49.28 -30.18 -15.20
C ALA A 194 -48.98 -30.32 -16.71
N HIS A 195 -48.08 -29.48 -17.23
CA HIS A 195 -47.58 -29.51 -18.60
C HIS A 195 -46.22 -30.23 -18.70
N TYR A 196 -45.38 -30.07 -17.68
CA TYR A 196 -44.06 -30.69 -17.54
C TYR A 196 -44.07 -31.64 -16.34
N VAL A 197 -44.52 -32.87 -16.59
CA VAL A 197 -44.84 -33.84 -15.56
C VAL A 197 -43.56 -34.53 -15.08
N PRO A 198 -43.23 -34.50 -13.76
CA PRO A 198 -42.03 -35.14 -13.25
C PRO A 198 -42.16 -36.67 -13.19
N ASP A 199 -41.06 -37.37 -13.48
CA ASP A 199 -40.94 -38.82 -13.30
C ASP A 199 -40.77 -39.19 -11.82
N THR A 200 -40.17 -38.30 -11.04
CA THR A 200 -39.96 -38.46 -9.59
C THR A 200 -40.28 -37.17 -8.86
N ALA A 201 -41.16 -37.23 -7.86
CA ALA A 201 -41.48 -36.12 -6.98
C ALA A 201 -41.06 -36.45 -5.54
N ILE A 202 -40.23 -35.61 -4.92
CA ILE A 202 -39.85 -35.74 -3.51
C ILE A 202 -40.46 -34.62 -2.67
N PHE A 203 -41.06 -35.02 -1.56
CA PHE A 203 -41.62 -34.14 -0.55
C PHE A 203 -40.66 -34.12 0.65
N SER A 204 -40.12 -32.95 0.92
CA SER A 204 -39.26 -32.62 2.07
C SER A 204 -40.11 -32.53 3.35
N MET A 205 -39.99 -31.48 4.15
CA MET A 205 -40.96 -31.21 5.22
C MET A 205 -42.18 -30.52 4.63
N VAL A 206 -43.40 -30.88 5.04
CA VAL A 206 -44.66 -30.23 4.63
C VAL A 206 -45.44 -29.83 5.88
N GLU A 207 -45.50 -28.52 6.12
CA GLU A 207 -46.10 -27.91 7.31
C GLU A 207 -47.12 -26.84 6.93
N ALA A 208 -48.18 -26.74 7.74
CA ALA A 208 -49.16 -25.68 7.61
C ALA A 208 -48.65 -24.39 8.28
N ASN A 209 -48.71 -23.27 7.55
CA ASN A 209 -48.45 -21.95 8.12
C ASN A 209 -49.66 -21.44 8.92
N ASN A 210 -49.49 -20.37 9.70
CA ASN A 210 -50.53 -19.81 10.59
C ASN A 210 -51.89 -19.47 9.92
N ASN A 211 -51.95 -19.42 8.58
CA ASN A 211 -53.13 -19.06 7.80
C ASN A 211 -53.73 -20.25 7.01
N GLN A 212 -53.22 -21.46 7.20
CA GLN A 212 -53.61 -22.66 6.46
C GLN A 212 -53.84 -23.83 7.40
N THR A 213 -54.69 -24.77 7.01
CA THR A 213 -54.86 -26.06 7.67
C THR A 213 -53.98 -27.14 7.01
N GLU A 214 -53.69 -28.23 7.73
CA GLU A 214 -52.98 -29.37 7.15
C GLU A 214 -53.70 -29.96 5.93
N ASP A 215 -55.04 -29.95 5.94
CA ASP A 215 -55.87 -30.40 4.82
C ASP A 215 -55.72 -29.49 3.58
N GLU A 216 -55.65 -28.17 3.78
CA GLU A 216 -55.44 -27.20 2.68
C GLU A 216 -54.04 -27.34 2.07
N VAL A 217 -53.00 -27.49 2.91
CA VAL A 217 -51.63 -27.65 2.44
C VAL A 217 -51.43 -28.99 1.74
N ALA A 218 -51.98 -30.09 2.29
CA ALA A 218 -51.95 -31.40 1.64
C ALA A 218 -52.66 -31.37 0.27
N ALA A 219 -53.82 -30.72 0.17
CA ALA A 219 -54.55 -30.58 -1.09
C ALA A 219 -53.75 -29.76 -2.13
N GLY A 220 -53.03 -28.72 -1.73
CA GLY A 220 -52.19 -27.92 -2.62
C GLY A 220 -51.00 -28.71 -3.18
N TYR A 221 -50.29 -29.46 -2.33
CA TYR A 221 -49.18 -30.33 -2.74
C TYR A 221 -49.63 -31.56 -3.53
N TYR A 222 -50.81 -32.11 -3.24
CA TYR A 222 -51.40 -33.22 -4.01
C TYR A 222 -51.64 -32.85 -5.49
N ARG A 223 -51.74 -31.56 -5.83
CA ARG A 223 -51.89 -31.12 -7.23
C ARG A 223 -50.73 -31.58 -8.11
N LEU A 224 -49.50 -31.60 -7.58
CA LEU A 224 -48.35 -32.16 -8.28
C LEU A 224 -48.54 -33.66 -8.53
N ILE A 225 -48.86 -34.42 -7.48
CA ILE A 225 -49.00 -35.88 -7.54
C ILE A 225 -50.12 -36.31 -8.49
N ASN A 226 -51.25 -35.59 -8.48
CA ASN A 226 -52.40 -35.90 -9.31
C ASN A 226 -52.10 -35.84 -10.82
N THR A 227 -51.10 -35.04 -11.22
CA THR A 227 -50.67 -34.89 -12.63
C THR A 227 -49.66 -35.93 -13.10
N MET A 228 -49.04 -36.69 -12.18
CA MET A 228 -47.98 -37.65 -12.49
C MET A 228 -48.50 -38.84 -13.32
N PHE A 229 -47.64 -39.37 -14.19
CA PHE A 229 -47.94 -40.55 -15.02
C PHE A 229 -47.95 -41.84 -14.19
N VAL A 230 -48.54 -42.90 -14.75
CA VAL A 230 -48.48 -44.25 -14.16
C VAL A 230 -47.02 -44.65 -13.97
N ASP A 231 -46.71 -45.36 -12.88
CA ASP A 231 -45.37 -45.82 -12.49
C ASP A 231 -44.37 -44.70 -12.10
N SER A 232 -44.79 -43.44 -12.06
CA SER A 232 -43.93 -42.35 -11.54
C SER A 232 -43.67 -42.53 -10.04
N ASN A 233 -42.52 -42.06 -9.57
CA ASN A 233 -42.08 -42.23 -8.17
C ASN A 233 -42.52 -41.05 -7.31
N VAL A 234 -43.15 -41.32 -6.16
CA VAL A 234 -43.49 -40.31 -5.15
C VAL A 234 -42.76 -40.65 -3.85
N ILE A 235 -41.83 -39.79 -3.45
CA ILE A 235 -40.99 -39.97 -2.26
C ILE A 235 -41.49 -39.04 -1.15
N LEU A 236 -42.00 -39.60 -0.06
CA LEU A 236 -42.64 -38.85 1.03
C LEU A 236 -41.86 -38.91 2.33
N ASN A 237 -41.68 -37.75 2.97
CA ASN A 237 -41.17 -37.69 4.33
C ASN A 237 -42.24 -38.13 5.34
N SER A 238 -42.08 -39.33 5.88
CA SER A 238 -42.94 -39.93 6.91
C SER A 238 -42.96 -39.16 8.23
N ASP A 239 -41.95 -38.34 8.51
CA ASP A 239 -41.91 -37.50 9.71
C ASP A 239 -42.67 -36.17 9.54
N SER A 240 -43.21 -35.91 8.35
CA SER A 240 -43.88 -34.65 8.02
C SER A 240 -45.27 -34.55 8.66
N PRO A 241 -45.68 -33.40 9.24
CA PRO A 241 -47.02 -33.25 9.83
C PRO A 241 -48.17 -33.57 8.88
N ALA A 242 -48.08 -33.16 7.61
CA ALA A 242 -49.09 -33.45 6.59
C ALA A 242 -49.00 -34.86 5.96
N PHE A 243 -48.08 -35.74 6.42
CA PHE A 243 -47.78 -37.03 5.79
C PHE A 243 -49.02 -37.91 5.63
N GLU A 244 -49.74 -38.18 6.72
CA GLU A 244 -50.91 -39.09 6.72
C GLU A 244 -51.99 -38.63 5.74
N LYS A 245 -52.23 -37.31 5.67
CA LYS A 245 -53.23 -36.71 4.78
C LYS A 245 -52.82 -36.82 3.32
N LEU A 246 -51.57 -36.49 3.02
CA LEU A 246 -51.04 -36.59 1.67
C LEU A 246 -51.00 -38.05 1.21
N TYR A 247 -50.53 -38.96 2.06
CA TYR A 247 -50.46 -40.40 1.78
C TYR A 247 -51.83 -41.00 1.45
N GLN A 248 -52.89 -40.63 2.19
CA GLN A 248 -54.26 -41.11 1.94
C GLN A 248 -54.86 -40.62 0.61
N MET A 249 -54.38 -39.51 0.06
CA MET A 249 -54.86 -38.97 -1.22
C MET A 249 -54.23 -39.69 -2.42
N ILE A 250 -53.13 -40.43 -2.23
CA ILE A 250 -52.36 -41.03 -3.32
C ILE A 250 -53.00 -42.35 -3.76
N ASP A 251 -53.15 -42.49 -5.08
CA ASP A 251 -53.49 -43.77 -5.70
C ASP A 251 -52.24 -44.65 -5.82
N SER A 252 -52.03 -45.53 -4.82
CA SER A 252 -50.89 -46.45 -4.77
C SER A 252 -50.94 -47.56 -5.82
N ASP A 253 -52.07 -47.76 -6.49
CA ASP A 253 -52.17 -48.69 -7.63
C ASP A 253 -51.66 -48.03 -8.93
N LYS A 254 -51.55 -46.69 -8.95
CA LYS A 254 -51.06 -45.89 -10.08
C LYS A 254 -49.59 -45.51 -9.95
N LEU A 255 -49.11 -45.22 -8.74
CA LEU A 255 -47.81 -44.58 -8.49
C LEU A 255 -46.92 -45.44 -7.59
N ASN A 256 -45.60 -45.33 -7.79
CA ASN A 256 -44.60 -45.96 -6.94
C ASN A 256 -44.32 -45.08 -5.72
N VAL A 257 -44.93 -45.40 -4.57
CA VAL A 257 -44.78 -44.61 -3.35
C VAL A 257 -43.64 -45.15 -2.49
N VAL A 258 -42.70 -44.27 -2.11
CA VAL A 258 -41.57 -44.58 -1.22
C VAL A 258 -41.60 -43.60 -0.05
N THR A 259 -41.46 -44.11 1.17
CA THR A 259 -41.45 -43.28 2.37
C THR A 259 -40.06 -43.19 2.99
N TYR A 260 -39.67 -42.03 3.52
CA TYR A 260 -38.40 -41.84 4.23
C TYR A 260 -38.56 -41.07 5.55
N GLY A 261 -37.69 -41.32 6.54
CA GLY A 261 -37.71 -40.58 7.81
C GLY A 261 -37.08 -41.33 8.99
N PHE A 262 -37.28 -40.81 10.20
CA PHE A 262 -36.92 -41.47 11.46
C PHE A 262 -38.05 -42.36 12.00
N THR A 263 -39.25 -42.23 11.45
CA THR A 263 -40.42 -43.02 11.84
C THR A 263 -40.18 -44.53 11.59
N PRO A 264 -40.48 -45.40 12.57
CA PRO A 264 -40.39 -46.84 12.37
C PRO A 264 -41.37 -47.32 11.28
N ASN A 265 -40.89 -48.16 10.35
CA ASN A 265 -41.59 -48.75 9.20
C ASN A 265 -41.60 -47.92 7.89
N SER A 266 -40.89 -46.80 7.81
CA SER A 266 -40.65 -46.15 6.52
C SER A 266 -39.78 -47.04 5.62
N ASP A 267 -39.88 -46.88 4.30
CA ASP A 267 -39.09 -47.67 3.34
C ASP A 267 -37.59 -47.30 3.35
N VAL A 268 -37.29 -46.06 3.75
CA VAL A 268 -35.95 -45.52 3.95
C VAL A 268 -35.85 -44.92 5.35
N PHE A 269 -35.07 -45.53 6.25
CA PHE A 269 -35.04 -45.12 7.66
C PHE A 269 -33.69 -45.31 8.33
N VAL A 270 -33.46 -44.56 9.41
CA VAL A 270 -32.23 -44.64 10.20
C VAL A 270 -32.23 -45.90 11.08
N LEU A 271 -31.21 -46.75 10.90
CA LEU A 271 -30.94 -47.90 11.78
C LEU A 271 -30.08 -47.51 12.99
N ARG A 272 -29.15 -46.56 12.80
CA ARG A 272 -28.26 -46.06 13.85
C ARG A 272 -27.78 -44.64 13.52
N HIS A 273 -27.79 -43.76 14.50
CA HIS A 273 -27.21 -42.42 14.41
C HIS A 273 -26.35 -42.18 15.67
N LYS A 274 -25.09 -41.76 15.48
CA LYS A 274 -24.16 -41.46 16.58
C LYS A 274 -23.25 -40.28 16.23
N GLN A 275 -23.18 -39.28 17.10
CA GLN A 275 -22.20 -38.19 17.01
C GLN A 275 -20.79 -38.67 17.40
N VAL A 276 -19.77 -38.33 16.59
CA VAL A 276 -18.36 -38.68 16.79
C VAL A 276 -17.47 -37.49 16.39
N GLY A 277 -17.04 -36.69 17.38
CA GLY A 277 -16.28 -35.46 17.12
C GLY A 277 -17.10 -34.50 16.24
N ASP A 278 -16.51 -34.04 15.15
CA ASP A 278 -17.12 -33.09 14.21
C ASP A 278 -18.06 -33.74 13.17
N TYR A 279 -18.27 -35.05 13.23
CA TYR A 279 -19.09 -35.79 12.28
C TYR A 279 -20.19 -36.60 12.96
N ALA A 280 -21.32 -36.77 12.29
CA ALA A 280 -22.33 -37.78 12.61
C ALA A 280 -22.06 -39.05 11.78
N GLN A 281 -22.05 -40.20 12.45
CA GLN A 281 -22.03 -41.50 11.79
C GLN A 281 -23.46 -42.04 11.73
N VAL A 282 -23.94 -42.31 10.51
CA VAL A 282 -25.32 -42.72 10.23
C VAL A 282 -25.31 -44.03 9.47
N LYS A 283 -26.06 -45.00 9.98
CA LYS A 283 -26.41 -46.23 9.27
C LYS A 283 -27.91 -46.20 8.98
N ALA A 284 -28.27 -46.29 7.71
CA ALA A 284 -29.65 -46.26 7.24
C ALA A 284 -29.98 -47.52 6.44
N ASN A 285 -31.25 -47.93 6.47
CA ASN A 285 -31.83 -48.82 5.48
C ASN A 285 -32.42 -47.96 4.36
N VAL A 286 -32.06 -48.25 3.11
CA VAL A 286 -32.56 -47.55 1.92
C VAL A 286 -33.15 -48.61 1.00
N LEU A 287 -34.47 -48.83 1.08
CA LEU A 287 -35.20 -49.84 0.31
C LEU A 287 -34.56 -51.24 0.38
N GLY A 288 -34.21 -51.67 1.60
CA GLY A 288 -33.60 -52.98 1.86
C GLY A 288 -32.07 -53.03 1.74
N GLU A 289 -31.41 -51.99 1.24
CA GLU A 289 -29.96 -51.86 1.21
C GLU A 289 -29.43 -51.10 2.43
N ASN A 290 -28.30 -51.52 3.00
CA ASN A 290 -27.68 -50.79 4.12
C ASN A 290 -26.72 -49.72 3.58
N ALA A 291 -26.98 -48.44 3.88
CA ALA A 291 -26.07 -47.33 3.65
C ALA A 291 -25.39 -46.92 4.96
N ASP A 292 -24.06 -46.89 4.99
CA ASP A 292 -23.26 -46.48 6.16
C ASP A 292 -22.38 -45.30 5.76
N PHE A 293 -22.76 -44.09 6.18
CA PHE A 293 -22.08 -42.84 5.83
C PHE A 293 -21.70 -42.02 7.06
N GLN A 294 -20.76 -41.11 6.84
CA GLN A 294 -20.42 -40.04 7.77
C GLN A 294 -20.90 -38.73 7.15
N THR A 295 -21.34 -37.78 7.97
CA THR A 295 -21.70 -36.42 7.53
C THR A 295 -21.22 -35.39 8.54
N LYS A 296 -20.88 -34.18 8.09
CA LYS A 296 -20.63 -33.05 9.00
C LYS A 296 -21.92 -32.44 9.54
N LEU A 297 -23.06 -32.75 8.91
CA LEU A 297 -24.36 -32.24 9.31
C LEU A 297 -24.82 -32.90 10.60
N LYS A 298 -25.04 -32.08 11.64
CA LYS A 298 -25.29 -32.55 13.01
C LYS A 298 -26.77 -32.60 13.34
N GLU A 299 -27.60 -31.85 12.60
CA GLU A 299 -29.02 -31.75 12.89
C GLU A 299 -29.81 -32.94 12.34
N THR A 300 -30.86 -33.32 13.07
CA THR A 300 -31.74 -34.43 12.67
C THR A 300 -32.44 -34.14 11.34
N GLU A 301 -32.73 -32.87 11.06
CA GLU A 301 -33.36 -32.41 9.84
C GLU A 301 -32.46 -32.65 8.60
N ASP A 302 -31.17 -32.38 8.71
CA ASP A 302 -30.21 -32.62 7.62
C ASP A 302 -30.05 -34.10 7.28
N ILE A 303 -30.08 -34.96 8.29
CA ILE A 303 -30.05 -36.41 8.08
C ILE A 303 -31.27 -36.83 7.26
N ARG A 304 -32.45 -36.23 7.48
CA ARG A 304 -33.64 -36.50 6.64
C ARG A 304 -33.42 -36.08 5.20
N HIS A 305 -32.81 -34.92 4.95
CA HIS A 305 -32.49 -34.47 3.60
C HIS A 305 -31.57 -35.46 2.88
N ILE A 306 -30.57 -35.99 3.58
CA ILE A 306 -29.69 -37.05 3.06
C ILE A 306 -30.49 -38.31 2.73
N LEU A 307 -31.37 -38.78 3.63
CA LEU A 307 -32.21 -39.96 3.37
C LEU A 307 -33.10 -39.77 2.14
N GLY A 308 -33.68 -38.57 1.97
CA GLY A 308 -34.48 -38.21 0.80
C GLY A 308 -33.67 -38.28 -0.50
N ALA A 309 -32.46 -37.72 -0.52
CA ALA A 309 -31.57 -37.81 -1.67
C ALA A 309 -31.15 -39.26 -1.97
N LEU A 310 -30.83 -40.06 -0.95
CA LEU A 310 -30.51 -41.49 -1.11
C LEU A 310 -31.71 -42.29 -1.64
N ALA A 311 -32.93 -41.95 -1.24
CA ALA A 311 -34.14 -42.56 -1.76
C ALA A 311 -34.29 -42.30 -3.27
N ILE A 312 -34.04 -41.06 -3.72
CA ILE A 312 -34.04 -40.70 -5.16
C ILE A 312 -33.02 -41.53 -5.91
N LEU A 313 -31.76 -41.56 -5.46
CA LEU A 313 -30.72 -42.35 -6.11
C LEU A 313 -31.13 -43.82 -6.24
N LYS A 314 -31.73 -44.38 -5.19
CA LYS A 314 -32.15 -45.79 -5.19
C LYS A 314 -33.29 -46.07 -6.17
N VAL A 315 -34.32 -45.23 -6.24
CA VAL A 315 -35.43 -45.41 -7.21
C VAL A 315 -35.00 -45.11 -8.64
N SER A 316 -33.98 -44.27 -8.82
CA SER A 316 -33.31 -44.02 -10.11
C SER A 316 -32.27 -45.09 -10.48
N TYR A 317 -32.19 -46.20 -9.73
CA TYR A 317 -31.27 -47.32 -9.94
C TYR A 317 -29.76 -46.97 -9.86
N ILE A 318 -29.43 -45.88 -9.18
CA ILE A 318 -28.04 -45.44 -8.96
C ILE A 318 -27.45 -46.18 -7.75
N PRO A 319 -26.26 -46.80 -7.87
CA PRO A 319 -25.66 -47.54 -6.77
C PRO A 319 -25.27 -46.66 -5.57
N LEU A 320 -25.85 -46.93 -4.39
CA LEU A 320 -25.66 -46.11 -3.18
C LEU A 320 -24.21 -46.04 -2.70
N TYR A 321 -23.41 -47.09 -2.93
CA TYR A 321 -22.02 -47.15 -2.47
C TYR A 321 -21.14 -46.05 -3.09
N MET A 322 -21.52 -45.50 -4.25
CA MET A 322 -20.79 -44.40 -4.89
C MET A 322 -21.17 -43.03 -4.30
N ALA A 323 -22.39 -42.88 -3.77
CA ALA A 323 -22.86 -41.64 -3.14
C ALA A 323 -22.37 -41.47 -1.70
N VAL A 324 -22.30 -42.57 -0.95
CA VAL A 324 -21.98 -42.60 0.49
C VAL A 324 -20.59 -42.02 0.82
N GLY A 325 -19.62 -42.13 -0.09
CA GLY A 325 -18.26 -41.59 0.10
C GLY A 325 -18.20 -40.06 0.11
N TYR A 326 -19.07 -39.39 -0.66
CA TYR A 326 -19.10 -37.94 -0.82
C TYR A 326 -19.81 -37.22 0.33
N ILE A 327 -20.81 -37.87 0.94
CA ILE A 327 -21.65 -37.29 2.01
C ILE A 327 -20.83 -36.76 3.19
N LYS A 328 -19.63 -37.33 3.44
CA LYS A 328 -18.75 -36.88 4.52
C LYS A 328 -18.20 -35.47 4.31
N SER A 329 -17.91 -35.09 3.08
CA SER A 329 -17.38 -33.78 2.71
C SER A 329 -18.48 -32.77 2.38
N PHE A 330 -19.72 -33.22 2.20
CA PHE A 330 -20.85 -32.35 1.87
C PHE A 330 -21.18 -31.36 2.98
N ILE A 331 -21.40 -30.10 2.57
CA ILE A 331 -21.91 -28.99 3.39
C ILE A 331 -23.00 -28.28 2.55
N PRO A 332 -24.20 -27.98 3.08
CA PRO A 332 -25.28 -27.32 2.35
C PRO A 332 -24.90 -25.95 1.81
N LEU A 333 -25.51 -25.54 0.70
CA LEU A 333 -25.25 -24.24 0.07
C LEU A 333 -25.61 -23.06 0.98
N GLU A 334 -26.59 -23.22 1.87
CA GLU A 334 -27.03 -22.20 2.84
C GLU A 334 -26.00 -21.98 3.97
N GLU A 335 -25.21 -23.01 4.28
CA GLU A 335 -24.05 -22.94 5.19
C GLU A 335 -22.76 -22.57 4.44
N ARG A 336 -22.75 -22.74 3.11
CA ARG A 336 -21.76 -22.15 2.19
C ARG A 336 -22.22 -20.75 1.76
N GLN A 337 -22.36 -19.79 2.69
CA GLN A 337 -22.33 -18.39 2.24
C GLN A 337 -21.07 -18.19 1.39
N GLN A 338 -21.21 -17.53 0.22
CA GLN A 338 -20.21 -17.48 -0.85
C GLN A 338 -18.87 -16.92 -0.34
N VAL A 339 -18.00 -17.81 0.13
CA VAL A 339 -16.61 -17.48 0.36
C VAL A 339 -15.92 -17.63 -0.99
N ALA A 340 -15.79 -16.52 -1.71
CA ALA A 340 -15.02 -16.50 -2.94
C ALA A 340 -13.55 -16.71 -2.57
N GLN A 341 -13.01 -17.86 -2.96
CA GLN A 341 -11.60 -18.21 -2.71
C GLN A 341 -10.74 -17.71 -3.87
N TYR A 342 -9.64 -17.05 -3.52
CA TYR A 342 -8.67 -16.48 -4.45
C TYR A 342 -7.27 -16.99 -4.13
N THR A 343 -6.35 -16.84 -5.09
CA THR A 343 -4.97 -17.27 -4.94
C THR A 343 -4.03 -16.08 -5.16
N THR A 344 -3.08 -15.88 -4.25
CA THR A 344 -2.02 -14.88 -4.43
C THR A 344 -1.01 -15.34 -5.48
N HIS A 345 -0.15 -14.44 -5.98
CA HIS A 345 0.94 -14.79 -6.90
C HIS A 345 1.94 -15.82 -6.30
N LYS A 346 1.96 -15.97 -4.97
CA LYS A 346 2.77 -16.97 -4.25
C LYS A 346 2.05 -18.31 -4.04
N GLY A 347 0.82 -18.45 -4.52
CA GLY A 347 0.02 -19.67 -4.37
C GLY A 347 -0.74 -19.78 -3.03
N ALA A 348 -0.78 -18.73 -2.20
CA ALA A 348 -1.56 -18.75 -0.96
C ALA A 348 -3.05 -18.60 -1.27
N LEU A 349 -3.89 -19.49 -0.73
CA LEU A 349 -5.35 -19.43 -0.88
C LEU A 349 -5.93 -18.54 0.22
N TYR A 350 -6.77 -17.58 -0.14
CA TYR A 350 -7.46 -16.72 0.82
C TYR A 350 -8.93 -16.53 0.41
N ASN A 351 -9.73 -16.13 1.38
CA ASN A 351 -11.18 -16.13 1.36
C ASN A 351 -11.69 -14.68 1.42
N MET A 352 -12.49 -14.24 0.46
CA MET A 352 -13.25 -13.00 0.59
C MET A 352 -14.62 -13.31 1.17
N VAL A 353 -15.00 -12.59 2.22
CA VAL A 353 -16.29 -12.74 2.89
C VAL A 353 -17.27 -11.70 2.35
N GLU A 354 -18.18 -12.16 1.50
CA GLU A 354 -19.25 -11.33 0.94
C GLU A 354 -20.44 -11.31 1.91
N THR A 355 -20.91 -10.12 2.27
CA THR A 355 -22.12 -9.97 3.08
C THR A 355 -23.01 -8.83 2.58
N ASP A 356 -24.32 -9.08 2.53
CA ASP A 356 -25.33 -8.11 2.07
C ASP A 356 -25.71 -7.08 3.14
N SER A 357 -25.10 -7.13 4.33
CA SER A 357 -25.42 -6.25 5.44
C SER A 357 -25.08 -4.79 5.14
N ALA A 358 -25.97 -3.88 5.57
CA ALA A 358 -25.79 -2.44 5.38
C ALA A 358 -24.53 -1.93 6.10
N PRO A 359 -23.88 -0.84 5.62
CA PRO A 359 -22.72 -0.25 6.28
C PRO A 359 -23.11 0.61 7.51
N THR A 360 -23.96 0.07 8.39
CA THR A 360 -24.37 0.66 9.67
C THR A 360 -23.69 -0.08 10.83
N MET A 361 -23.76 0.45 12.05
CA MET A 361 -23.22 -0.24 13.24
C MET A 361 -23.76 -1.67 13.38
N ASP A 362 -25.09 -1.82 13.33
CA ASP A 362 -25.74 -3.14 13.42
C ASP A 362 -25.33 -4.07 12.27
N GLY A 363 -25.21 -3.54 11.06
CA GLY A 363 -24.82 -4.33 9.88
C GLY A 363 -23.35 -4.76 9.89
N ILE A 364 -22.46 -4.00 10.53
CA ILE A 364 -21.06 -4.39 10.76
C ILE A 364 -20.99 -5.50 11.81
N VAL A 365 -21.73 -5.38 12.92
CA VAL A 365 -21.80 -6.43 13.96
C VAL A 365 -22.37 -7.73 13.37
N GLU A 366 -23.42 -7.63 12.55
CA GLU A 366 -23.97 -8.78 11.81
C GLU A 366 -22.90 -9.41 10.89
N ALA A 367 -22.12 -8.59 10.18
CA ALA A 367 -21.05 -9.08 9.32
C ALA A 367 -19.94 -9.80 10.10
N PHE A 368 -19.60 -9.33 11.31
CA PHE A 368 -18.66 -10.04 12.19
C PHE A 368 -19.20 -11.39 12.65
N GLN A 369 -20.48 -11.48 13.00
CA GLN A 369 -21.11 -12.76 13.35
C GLN A 369 -21.09 -13.73 12.16
N GLN A 370 -21.35 -13.23 10.94
CA GLN A 370 -21.26 -14.04 9.73
C GLN A 370 -19.82 -14.51 9.47
N LEU A 371 -18.82 -13.64 9.62
CA LEU A 371 -17.41 -13.98 9.52
C LEU A 371 -17.00 -15.07 10.53
N GLN A 372 -17.47 -14.97 11.78
CA GLN A 372 -17.22 -15.97 12.82
C GLN A 372 -17.86 -17.34 12.48
N ASN A 373 -19.11 -17.33 12.01
CA ASN A 373 -19.79 -18.55 11.59
C ASN A 373 -19.05 -19.25 10.43
N GLN A 374 -18.53 -18.48 9.47
CA GLN A 374 -17.78 -18.99 8.32
C GLN A 374 -16.39 -19.52 8.70
N THR A 375 -15.73 -18.87 9.66
CA THR A 375 -14.39 -19.26 10.13
C THR A 375 -14.40 -20.42 11.13
N THR A 376 -15.58 -20.79 11.65
CA THR A 376 -15.74 -21.90 12.61
C THR A 376 -15.20 -23.24 12.08
N TYR A 377 -15.14 -23.43 10.75
CA TYR A 377 -14.73 -24.67 10.10
C TYR A 377 -13.47 -24.57 9.24
N THR A 378 -12.77 -23.43 9.28
CA THR A 378 -11.62 -23.13 8.42
C THR A 378 -10.46 -22.57 9.25
N GLU A 379 -9.23 -22.93 8.89
CA GLU A 379 -8.03 -22.40 9.53
C GLU A 379 -7.59 -21.11 8.82
N GLY A 380 -7.21 -20.07 9.57
CA GLY A 380 -6.69 -18.83 9.01
C GLY A 380 -6.99 -17.60 9.89
N ARG A 381 -6.44 -16.45 9.53
CA ARG A 381 -6.67 -15.19 10.25
C ARG A 381 -7.94 -14.49 9.78
N THR A 382 -8.57 -13.73 10.66
CA THR A 382 -9.70 -12.85 10.35
C THR A 382 -9.23 -11.42 10.12
N LEU A 383 -9.46 -10.90 8.92
CA LEU A 383 -8.99 -9.60 8.46
C LEU A 383 -10.20 -8.69 8.20
N ALA A 384 -10.27 -7.52 8.82
CA ALA A 384 -11.36 -6.58 8.61
C ALA A 384 -10.88 -5.25 8.01
N ILE A 385 -11.52 -4.81 6.93
CA ILE A 385 -11.28 -3.53 6.28
C ILE A 385 -12.52 -2.67 6.49
N ILE A 386 -12.42 -1.67 7.37
CA ILE A 386 -13.54 -0.87 7.84
C ILE A 386 -13.43 0.58 7.35
N GLY A 387 -14.43 1.03 6.57
CA GLY A 387 -14.59 2.41 6.12
C GLY A 387 -15.47 3.24 7.07
N SER A 388 -16.01 4.36 6.59
CA SER A 388 -16.99 5.16 7.32
C SER A 388 -18.29 4.41 7.56
N VAL A 389 -18.95 4.67 8.70
CA VAL A 389 -20.22 4.04 9.08
C VAL A 389 -21.38 5.00 8.80
N ALA A 390 -22.47 4.52 8.18
CA ALA A 390 -23.50 5.36 7.56
C ALA A 390 -24.48 6.05 8.54
N ASP A 391 -24.72 5.48 9.71
CA ASP A 391 -25.77 5.88 10.66
C ASP A 391 -25.23 6.65 11.88
N LEU A 392 -23.98 7.12 11.82
CA LEU A 392 -23.37 7.89 12.91
C LEU A 392 -23.79 9.36 12.86
N SER A 393 -24.03 9.95 14.03
CA SER A 393 -24.34 11.37 14.15
C SER A 393 -23.10 12.18 14.50
N ASP A 394 -22.95 13.37 13.91
CA ASP A 394 -21.78 14.22 14.16
C ASP A 394 -21.64 14.63 15.65
N ASP A 395 -22.76 14.78 16.36
CA ASP A 395 -22.79 15.20 17.76
C ASP A 395 -22.25 14.14 18.75
N ASN A 396 -22.18 12.85 18.36
CA ASN A 396 -21.73 11.76 19.24
C ASN A 396 -20.75 10.77 18.57
N LYS A 397 -20.16 11.18 17.46
CA LYS A 397 -19.32 10.37 16.57
C LYS A 397 -18.18 9.65 17.28
N ALA A 398 -17.51 10.31 18.23
CA ALA A 398 -16.39 9.74 18.97
C ALA A 398 -16.78 8.55 19.86
N ALA A 399 -17.90 8.65 20.58
CA ALA A 399 -18.37 7.57 21.45
C ALA A 399 -18.87 6.37 20.63
N GLN A 400 -19.50 6.62 19.48
CA GLN A 400 -19.96 5.56 18.58
C GLN A 400 -18.79 4.81 17.93
N TYR A 401 -17.72 5.52 17.54
CA TYR A 401 -16.49 4.89 17.05
C TYR A 401 -15.72 4.15 18.13
N GLN A 402 -15.78 4.58 19.40
CA GLN A 402 -15.27 3.79 20.51
C GLN A 402 -16.05 2.47 20.65
N ALA A 403 -17.39 2.51 20.58
CA ALA A 403 -18.21 1.30 20.61
C ALA A 403 -17.88 0.34 19.44
N LEU A 404 -17.62 0.88 18.24
CA LEU A 404 -17.15 0.07 17.12
C LEU A 404 -15.84 -0.66 17.43
N ALA A 405 -14.90 0.00 18.09
CA ALA A 405 -13.65 -0.64 18.49
C ALA A 405 -13.90 -1.80 19.49
N GLU A 406 -14.82 -1.64 20.43
CA GLU A 406 -15.23 -2.68 21.37
C GLU A 406 -15.84 -3.90 20.66
N GLU A 407 -16.70 -3.67 19.66
CA GLU A 407 -17.28 -4.73 18.83
C GLU A 407 -16.22 -5.48 18.00
N ILE A 408 -15.25 -4.77 17.42
CA ILE A 408 -14.12 -5.39 16.70
C ILE A 408 -13.29 -6.29 17.64
N ILE A 409 -13.05 -5.84 18.87
CA ILE A 409 -12.32 -6.63 19.88
C ILE A 409 -13.12 -7.87 20.27
N GLN A 410 -14.43 -7.72 20.51
CA GLN A 410 -15.32 -8.81 20.88
C GLN A 410 -15.48 -9.84 19.75
N ALA A 411 -15.43 -9.39 18.49
CA ALA A 411 -15.45 -10.24 17.31
C ALA A 411 -14.16 -11.06 17.11
N ASP A 412 -13.13 -10.81 17.92
CA ASP A 412 -11.80 -11.41 17.84
C ASP A 412 -11.13 -11.28 16.46
N ILE A 413 -11.31 -10.12 15.81
CA ILE A 413 -10.66 -9.84 14.52
C ILE A 413 -9.15 -9.77 14.70
N ASP A 414 -8.38 -10.53 13.92
CA ASP A 414 -6.91 -10.56 14.03
C ASP A 414 -6.25 -9.26 13.56
N LEU A 415 -6.65 -8.74 12.40
CA LEU A 415 -6.04 -7.57 11.78
C LEU A 415 -7.06 -6.61 11.18
N VAL A 416 -6.83 -5.30 11.34
CA VAL A 416 -7.77 -4.24 10.97
C VAL A 416 -7.08 -3.15 10.13
N TRP A 417 -7.74 -2.78 9.03
CA TRP A 417 -7.42 -1.59 8.24
C TRP A 417 -8.57 -0.61 8.34
N GLY A 418 -8.21 0.68 8.49
CA GLY A 418 -9.19 1.75 8.40
C GLY A 418 -9.02 2.62 7.18
N TYR A 419 -10.15 3.00 6.58
CA TYR A 419 -10.21 3.85 5.42
C TYR A 419 -11.06 5.11 5.64
N GLY A 420 -10.54 6.26 5.20
CA GLY A 420 -11.23 7.56 5.30
C GLY A 420 -10.86 8.33 6.58
N GLU A 421 -11.16 9.63 6.61
CA GLU A 421 -10.71 10.54 7.68
C GLU A 421 -11.13 10.10 9.10
N ASP A 422 -12.33 9.56 9.22
CA ASP A 422 -12.89 9.15 10.52
C ASP A 422 -12.27 7.87 11.08
N ALA A 423 -11.56 7.08 10.28
CA ALA A 423 -11.12 5.76 10.73
C ALA A 423 -10.11 5.82 11.88
N ALA A 424 -9.34 6.91 11.97
CA ALA A 424 -8.44 7.15 13.10
C ALA A 424 -9.19 7.19 14.46
N LEU A 425 -10.49 7.54 14.46
CA LEU A 425 -11.29 7.66 15.68
C LEU A 425 -11.56 6.33 16.38
N TYR A 426 -11.73 5.23 15.63
CA TYR A 426 -11.92 3.90 16.23
C TYR A 426 -10.61 3.12 16.34
N LEU A 427 -9.69 3.27 15.37
CA LEU A 427 -8.42 2.52 15.37
C LEU A 427 -7.57 2.80 16.62
N LYS A 428 -7.58 4.03 17.14
CA LYS A 428 -6.85 4.39 18.38
C LYS A 428 -7.35 3.69 19.65
N HIS A 429 -8.54 3.09 19.60
CA HIS A 429 -9.14 2.35 20.71
C HIS A 429 -8.93 0.83 20.58
N LEU A 430 -8.40 0.37 19.45
CA LEU A 430 -8.02 -1.03 19.26
C LEU A 430 -6.63 -1.29 19.87
N PRO A 431 -6.36 -2.54 20.32
CA PRO A 431 -5.00 -2.95 20.64
C PRO A 431 -4.10 -2.73 19.41
N GLU A 432 -2.95 -2.08 19.59
CA GLU A 432 -2.04 -1.76 18.47
C GLU A 432 -1.63 -3.01 17.66
N LYS A 433 -1.56 -4.17 18.32
CA LYS A 433 -1.26 -5.46 17.69
C LYS A 433 -2.30 -5.95 16.67
N LYS A 434 -3.51 -5.40 16.69
CA LYS A 434 -4.57 -5.69 15.71
C LYS A 434 -4.62 -4.65 14.58
N VAL A 435 -3.93 -3.51 14.71
CA VAL A 435 -4.04 -2.40 13.75
C VAL A 435 -2.92 -2.46 12.72
N VAL A 436 -3.28 -2.65 11.45
CA VAL A 436 -2.30 -2.64 10.35
C VAL A 436 -2.06 -1.24 9.81
N GLY A 437 -3.10 -0.40 9.70
CA GLY A 437 -2.92 1.01 9.32
C GLY A 437 -4.19 1.75 8.93
N HIS A 438 -4.04 3.07 8.82
CA HIS A 438 -5.06 4.00 8.33
C HIS A 438 -4.68 4.54 6.95
N TYR A 439 -5.65 4.57 6.04
CA TYR A 439 -5.44 4.91 4.64
C TYR A 439 -6.45 5.94 4.15
N GLN A 440 -5.94 6.88 3.35
CA GLN A 440 -6.75 7.81 2.56
C GLN A 440 -6.77 7.45 1.06
N SER A 441 -5.94 6.49 0.64
CA SER A 441 -5.87 6.00 -0.75
C SER A 441 -6.30 4.53 -0.80
N ILE A 442 -7.29 4.23 -1.65
CA ILE A 442 -7.77 2.86 -1.88
C ILE A 442 -6.68 1.99 -2.50
N ASP A 443 -5.82 2.53 -3.37
CA ASP A 443 -4.72 1.76 -3.95
C ASP A 443 -3.68 1.37 -2.90
N GLN A 444 -3.32 2.30 -2.00
CA GLN A 444 -2.38 1.99 -0.91
C GLN A 444 -2.99 1.00 0.10
N LEU A 445 -4.29 1.12 0.39
CA LEU A 445 -5.03 0.17 1.22
C LEU A 445 -5.04 -1.22 0.57
N ALA A 446 -5.44 -1.32 -0.70
CA ALA A 446 -5.52 -2.58 -1.42
C ALA A 446 -4.15 -3.26 -1.54
N GLN A 447 -3.10 -2.49 -1.82
CA GLN A 447 -1.72 -2.99 -1.81
C GLN A 447 -1.36 -3.49 -0.42
N SER A 448 -1.59 -2.72 0.65
CA SER A 448 -1.28 -3.14 2.02
C SER A 448 -1.88 -4.49 2.37
N VAL A 449 -3.16 -4.69 2.07
CA VAL A 449 -3.86 -5.97 2.26
C VAL A 449 -3.20 -7.05 1.40
N ALA A 450 -3.03 -6.82 0.10
CA ALA A 450 -2.48 -7.82 -0.81
C ALA A 450 -1.08 -8.34 -0.42
N HIS A 451 -0.22 -7.50 0.17
CA HIS A 451 1.15 -7.88 0.54
C HIS A 451 1.23 -8.81 1.76
N ILE A 452 0.19 -8.84 2.59
CA ILE A 452 0.21 -9.58 3.86
C ILE A 452 -0.66 -10.84 3.83
N LEU A 453 -1.44 -11.06 2.76
CA LEU A 453 -2.33 -12.22 2.63
C LEU A 453 -1.53 -13.54 2.72
N GLU A 454 -2.04 -14.43 3.56
CA GLU A 454 -1.51 -15.75 3.83
C GLU A 454 -2.57 -16.82 3.56
N ASN A 455 -2.14 -18.08 3.57
CA ASN A 455 -3.02 -19.20 3.28
C ASN A 455 -4.06 -19.36 4.40
N GLY A 456 -5.34 -19.40 4.04
CA GLY A 456 -6.47 -19.52 4.95
C GLY A 456 -7.08 -18.18 5.38
N ASP A 457 -6.47 -17.03 5.10
CA ASP A 457 -6.98 -15.74 5.56
C ASP A 457 -8.42 -15.46 5.09
N HIS A 458 -9.23 -14.85 5.96
CA HIS A 458 -10.61 -14.43 5.69
C HIS A 458 -10.72 -12.91 5.72
N VAL A 459 -11.06 -12.30 4.60
CA VAL A 459 -11.11 -10.84 4.42
C VAL A 459 -12.55 -10.36 4.38
N LEU A 460 -12.93 -9.54 5.35
CA LEU A 460 -14.20 -8.83 5.41
C LEU A 460 -14.00 -7.36 5.03
N ILE A 461 -14.83 -6.84 4.12
CA ILE A 461 -14.85 -5.42 3.73
C ILE A 461 -16.20 -4.81 4.13
N LYS A 462 -16.18 -3.75 4.95
CA LYS A 462 -17.40 -3.00 5.31
C LYS A 462 -17.18 -1.50 5.42
N GLY A 463 -18.06 -0.70 4.82
CA GLY A 463 -17.98 0.75 4.88
C GLY A 463 -18.89 1.45 3.88
N ASN A 464 -19.39 2.62 4.27
CA ASN A 464 -20.17 3.53 3.44
C ASN A 464 -19.23 4.58 2.85
N VAL A 465 -18.70 4.32 1.66
CA VAL A 465 -17.81 5.28 1.02
C VAL A 465 -18.42 5.71 -0.30
N HIS A 466 -18.84 6.97 -0.37
CA HIS A 466 -19.48 7.60 -1.54
C HIS A 466 -18.51 7.89 -2.71
N SER A 467 -17.45 7.10 -2.86
CA SER A 467 -16.54 7.12 -4.02
C SER A 467 -16.78 5.88 -4.87
N GLU A 468 -16.85 6.03 -6.20
CA GLU A 468 -16.87 4.90 -7.15
C GLU A 468 -15.74 3.88 -6.87
N ASP A 469 -14.63 4.34 -6.29
CA ASP A 469 -13.46 3.53 -5.96
C ASP A 469 -13.69 2.45 -4.88
N TRP A 470 -14.62 2.64 -3.92
CA TRP A 470 -14.83 1.68 -2.82
C TRP A 470 -15.45 0.38 -3.30
N TYR A 471 -16.36 0.46 -4.27
CA TYR A 471 -16.93 -0.70 -4.95
C TYR A 471 -15.86 -1.53 -5.68
N GLY A 472 -14.72 -0.92 -6.06
CA GLY A 472 -13.60 -1.61 -6.72
C GLY A 472 -12.50 -2.10 -5.77
N LEU A 473 -12.64 -1.95 -4.44
CA LEU A 473 -11.57 -2.32 -3.49
C LEU A 473 -11.25 -3.81 -3.54
N GLN A 474 -12.27 -4.68 -3.55
CA GLN A 474 -12.10 -6.13 -3.66
C GLN A 474 -11.32 -6.51 -4.94
N ASP A 475 -11.73 -5.97 -6.09
CA ASP A 475 -11.05 -6.23 -7.37
C ASP A 475 -9.59 -5.76 -7.37
N ARG A 476 -9.31 -4.62 -6.72
CA ARG A 476 -7.93 -4.13 -6.56
C ARG A 476 -7.10 -5.04 -5.66
N ILE A 477 -7.66 -5.52 -4.54
CA ILE A 477 -6.97 -6.49 -3.66
C ILE A 477 -6.65 -7.75 -4.46
N ILE A 478 -7.62 -8.31 -5.18
CA ILE A 478 -7.43 -9.51 -6.02
C ILE A 478 -6.36 -9.26 -7.08
N LYS A 479 -6.42 -8.12 -7.78
CA LYS A 479 -5.43 -7.73 -8.79
C LYS A 479 -4.02 -7.62 -8.21
N TYR A 480 -3.85 -6.92 -7.10
CA TYR A 480 -2.53 -6.73 -6.48
C TYR A 480 -2.02 -8.03 -5.84
N ALA A 481 -2.89 -8.84 -5.25
CA ALA A 481 -2.52 -10.13 -4.67
C ALA A 481 -2.04 -11.12 -5.74
N GLY A 482 -2.67 -11.11 -6.92
CA GLY A 482 -2.32 -11.92 -8.08
C GLY A 482 -1.04 -11.47 -8.82
N GLN A 483 -0.41 -10.38 -8.40
CA GLN A 483 0.82 -9.85 -9.01
C GLN A 483 1.96 -9.83 -7.98
N PRO A 484 3.22 -10.01 -8.39
CA PRO A 484 4.35 -9.76 -7.50
C PRO A 484 4.36 -8.28 -7.06
N PRO A 485 4.82 -7.97 -5.83
CA PRO A 485 4.98 -6.62 -5.34
C PRO A 485 5.73 -5.77 -6.37
N VAL A 486 5.05 -4.79 -6.97
CA VAL A 486 5.73 -3.80 -7.81
C VAL A 486 6.32 -2.78 -6.86
N ILE A 487 7.60 -2.96 -6.49
CA ILE A 487 8.37 -1.86 -5.92
C ILE A 487 8.41 -0.80 -7.01
N PRO A 488 7.84 0.40 -6.81
CA PRO A 488 7.84 1.42 -7.84
C PRO A 488 9.29 1.63 -8.27
N ASP A 489 9.58 1.40 -9.55
CA ASP A 489 10.82 1.86 -10.13
C ASP A 489 10.83 3.36 -9.88
N VAL A 490 11.67 3.80 -8.94
CA VAL A 490 11.84 5.21 -8.70
C VAL A 490 12.48 5.72 -9.98
N GLU A 491 11.67 6.30 -10.87
CA GLU A 491 12.16 7.12 -11.97
C GLU A 491 12.96 8.24 -11.31
N ILE A 492 14.26 8.01 -11.14
CA ILE A 492 15.19 9.03 -10.72
C ILE A 492 15.10 10.07 -11.82
N PRO A 493 14.60 11.29 -11.55
CA PRO A 493 14.58 12.32 -12.58
C PRO A 493 15.99 12.38 -13.14
N LEU A 494 16.12 12.11 -14.45
CA LEU A 494 17.43 12.08 -15.08
C LEU A 494 18.13 13.37 -14.68
N PRO A 495 19.31 13.30 -14.04
CA PRO A 495 19.97 14.49 -13.59
C PRO A 495 20.11 15.40 -14.81
N HIS A 496 19.78 16.68 -14.66
CA HIS A 496 20.01 17.69 -15.71
C HIS A 496 21.52 17.87 -16.00
N SER A 497 22.38 16.93 -15.62
CA SER A 497 23.81 16.94 -15.82
C SER A 497 24.39 15.54 -16.07
N THR A 498 25.54 15.50 -16.75
CA THR A 498 26.33 14.29 -17.01
C THR A 498 27.24 13.90 -15.82
N GLY A 499 26.80 14.19 -14.59
CA GLY A 499 27.59 14.09 -13.36
C GLY A 499 27.76 15.44 -12.67
N TYR A 500 28.75 15.57 -11.79
CA TYR A 500 29.05 16.83 -11.09
C TYR A 500 30.53 17.20 -11.25
N GLY A 501 30.83 18.49 -11.27
CA GLY A 501 32.20 18.98 -11.33
C GLY A 501 32.35 20.41 -10.83
N ALA A 502 33.54 20.71 -10.31
CA ALA A 502 33.96 22.05 -9.89
C ALA A 502 35.36 22.37 -10.43
N ALA A 503 35.60 23.66 -10.67
CA ALA A 503 36.90 24.18 -11.08
C ALA A 503 37.09 25.60 -10.53
N THR A 504 38.30 25.86 -10.02
CA THR A 504 38.74 27.18 -9.56
C THR A 504 39.75 27.76 -10.53
N PHE A 505 39.53 29.00 -10.93
CA PHE A 505 40.35 29.73 -11.88
C PHE A 505 40.93 30.98 -11.22
N ASN A 506 42.22 31.27 -11.46
CA ASN A 506 42.78 32.57 -11.12
C ASN A 506 42.17 33.62 -12.06
N MET A 507 41.60 34.68 -11.49
CA MET A 507 40.85 35.68 -12.26
C MET A 507 41.76 36.49 -13.20
N SER A 508 42.97 36.82 -12.73
CA SER A 508 43.96 37.62 -13.46
C SER A 508 44.53 36.85 -14.65
N THR A 509 45.01 35.62 -14.43
CA THR A 509 45.65 34.80 -15.47
C THR A 509 44.66 34.01 -16.32
N GLY A 510 43.46 33.74 -15.80
CA GLY A 510 42.48 32.85 -16.40
C GLY A 510 42.83 31.36 -16.32
N GLN A 511 43.94 31.01 -15.67
CA GLN A 511 44.35 29.62 -15.53
C GLN A 511 43.48 28.88 -14.52
N LYS A 512 43.10 27.64 -14.84
CA LYS A 512 42.49 26.72 -13.88
C LYS A 512 43.57 26.25 -12.90
N VAL A 513 43.40 26.59 -11.62
CA VAL A 513 44.38 26.34 -10.56
C VAL A 513 43.97 25.19 -9.63
N ALA A 514 42.69 24.84 -9.59
CA ALA A 514 42.19 23.70 -8.84
C ALA A 514 40.93 23.11 -9.48
N GLN A 515 40.62 21.86 -9.12
CA GLN A 515 39.49 21.14 -9.69
C GLN A 515 39.00 19.98 -8.81
N TYR A 516 37.72 19.63 -8.96
CA TYR A 516 37.10 18.48 -8.31
C TYR A 516 35.99 17.87 -9.18
N GLY A 517 35.81 16.55 -9.12
CA GLY A 517 34.80 15.83 -9.91
C GLY A 517 35.02 15.85 -11.42
N ASN A 518 33.97 15.55 -12.19
CA ASN A 518 34.01 15.42 -13.65
C ASN A 518 34.27 16.78 -14.31
N GLN A 519 35.42 16.95 -14.97
CA GLN A 519 35.81 18.19 -15.63
C GLN A 519 35.13 18.42 -16.99
N ARG A 520 34.45 17.41 -17.53
CA ARG A 520 33.68 17.46 -18.77
C ARG A 520 32.17 17.43 -18.51
N VAL A 521 31.78 17.67 -17.26
CA VAL A 521 30.37 17.78 -16.87
C VAL A 521 29.67 18.85 -17.71
N THR A 522 28.45 18.54 -18.13
CA THR A 522 27.57 19.44 -18.86
C THR A 522 26.24 19.49 -18.14
N GLN A 523 25.60 20.66 -18.07
CA GLN A 523 24.28 20.84 -17.48
C GLN A 523 23.28 21.32 -18.54
N ASN A 524 22.10 20.69 -18.58
CA ASN A 524 20.94 21.06 -19.39
C ASN A 524 20.13 22.20 -18.76
N GLN A 525 20.82 23.29 -18.43
CA GLN A 525 20.28 24.57 -17.98
C GLN A 525 21.19 25.67 -18.53
N GLY A 526 20.63 26.83 -18.84
CA GLY A 526 21.35 27.89 -19.53
C GLY A 526 22.00 28.93 -18.62
N ALA A 527 22.57 29.96 -19.24
CA ALA A 527 23.15 31.13 -18.59
C ALA A 527 22.45 32.44 -19.00
N GLY A 528 21.25 32.38 -19.60
CA GLY A 528 20.50 33.55 -20.03
C GLY A 528 20.20 34.53 -18.89
N ASN A 529 19.87 34.01 -17.71
CA ASN A 529 19.67 34.79 -16.48
C ASN A 529 20.89 35.66 -16.15
N LEU A 530 22.08 35.07 -16.23
CA LEU A 530 23.34 35.75 -15.93
C LEU A 530 23.64 36.87 -16.94
N LEU A 531 23.28 36.66 -18.21
CA LEU A 531 23.50 37.62 -19.29
C LEU A 531 22.48 38.77 -19.27
N ILE A 532 21.24 38.52 -18.83
CA ILE A 532 20.26 39.58 -18.54
C ILE A 532 20.75 40.44 -17.37
N ILE A 533 21.17 39.81 -16.26
CA ILE A 533 21.76 40.52 -15.11
C ILE A 533 22.96 41.35 -15.57
N HIS A 534 23.86 40.78 -16.37
CA HIS A 534 25.01 41.48 -16.95
C HIS A 534 24.58 42.74 -17.73
N ARG A 535 23.51 42.65 -18.55
CA ARG A 535 23.01 43.80 -19.31
C ARG A 535 22.49 44.92 -18.42
N ILE A 536 21.70 44.57 -17.40
CA ILE A 536 21.14 45.55 -16.46
C ILE A 536 22.27 46.27 -15.71
N LEU A 537 23.27 45.52 -15.22
CA LEU A 537 24.46 46.07 -14.57
C LEU A 537 25.25 47.01 -15.50
N ASN A 538 25.37 46.68 -16.79
CA ASN A 538 25.97 47.56 -17.81
C ASN A 538 25.21 48.88 -17.95
N LEU A 539 23.88 48.83 -17.97
CA LEU A 539 23.04 50.03 -18.10
C LEU A 539 23.11 50.91 -16.85
N LEU A 540 23.14 50.30 -15.66
CA LEU A 540 23.39 51.00 -14.40
C LEU A 540 24.77 51.67 -14.39
N PHE A 541 25.82 50.95 -14.79
CA PHE A 541 27.18 51.49 -14.87
C PHE A 541 27.29 52.64 -15.87
N ALA A 542 26.59 52.52 -17.02
CA ALA A 542 26.49 53.57 -18.03
C ALA A 542 25.54 54.72 -17.63
N LYS A 543 24.96 54.71 -16.42
CA LYS A 543 23.98 55.68 -15.91
C LYS A 543 22.74 55.85 -16.81
N LYS A 544 22.35 54.79 -17.52
CA LYS A 544 21.13 54.73 -18.33
C LYS A 544 19.91 54.23 -17.55
N LEU A 545 20.16 53.59 -16.41
CA LEU A 545 19.15 53.18 -15.42
C LEU A 545 19.59 53.69 -14.05
N HIS A 546 18.63 53.84 -13.14
CA HIS A 546 18.87 54.15 -11.73
C HIS A 546 18.27 53.05 -10.83
N ARG A 547 18.89 52.79 -9.68
CA ARG A 547 18.48 51.71 -8.76
C ARG A 547 17.07 51.94 -8.18
N SER A 548 16.75 53.19 -7.85
CA SER A 548 15.45 53.61 -7.33
C SER A 548 14.39 53.80 -8.42
N GLN A 549 14.69 53.45 -9.68
CA GLN A 549 13.72 53.54 -10.75
C GLN A 549 12.69 52.41 -10.58
N THR A 550 11.41 52.74 -10.57
CA THR A 550 10.32 51.78 -10.40
C THR A 550 9.81 51.26 -11.74
N PHE A 551 9.34 50.01 -11.72
CA PHE A 551 8.76 49.32 -12.87
C PHE A 551 7.52 48.54 -12.43
N THR A 552 6.53 48.46 -13.31
CA THR A 552 5.30 47.69 -13.07
C THR A 552 5.44 46.26 -13.61
N PRO A 553 5.02 45.23 -12.84
CA PRO A 553 5.09 43.86 -13.31
C PRO A 553 4.10 43.61 -14.45
N ASP A 554 4.55 42.89 -15.49
CA ASP A 554 3.67 42.41 -16.55
C ASP A 554 2.85 41.19 -16.09
N ASN A 555 1.79 40.85 -16.85
CA ASN A 555 0.91 39.72 -16.51
C ASN A 555 1.69 38.39 -16.36
N GLN A 556 2.71 38.15 -17.18
CA GLN A 556 3.51 36.94 -17.14
C GLN A 556 4.32 36.84 -15.84
N SER A 557 4.83 37.96 -15.35
CA SER A 557 5.59 38.07 -14.11
C SER A 557 4.69 37.88 -12.88
N ILE A 558 3.46 38.39 -12.93
CA ILE A 558 2.45 38.20 -11.87
C ILE A 558 2.01 36.74 -11.80
N GLU A 559 1.71 36.10 -12.94
CA GLU A 559 1.36 34.68 -13.00
C GLU A 559 2.49 33.79 -12.44
N ALA A 560 3.74 34.17 -12.72
CA ALA A 560 4.93 33.48 -12.23
C ALA A 560 5.19 33.65 -10.72
N SER A 561 4.45 34.50 -9.99
CA SER A 561 4.56 34.64 -8.53
C SER A 561 4.25 33.35 -7.76
N LYS A 562 3.52 32.41 -8.37
CA LYS A 562 3.22 31.08 -7.77
C LYS A 562 4.36 30.07 -7.91
N ILE A 563 5.39 30.38 -8.70
CA ILE A 563 6.51 29.47 -8.96
C ILE A 563 7.46 29.46 -7.76
N LYS A 564 8.02 28.29 -7.43
CA LYS A 564 9.06 28.14 -6.41
C LYS A 564 10.20 29.16 -6.64
N ASN A 565 10.56 29.88 -5.58
CA ASN A 565 11.57 30.96 -5.52
C ASN A 565 11.14 32.33 -6.10
N ALA A 566 9.92 32.48 -6.60
CA ALA A 566 9.41 33.77 -7.05
C ALA A 566 9.16 34.73 -5.86
N ILE A 567 9.16 36.02 -6.14
CA ILE A 567 8.74 37.06 -5.18
C ILE A 567 7.24 37.37 -5.34
N PRO A 568 6.52 37.79 -4.30
CA PRO A 568 5.09 38.08 -4.38
C PRO A 568 4.81 39.38 -5.14
N LEU A 569 4.43 39.27 -6.42
CA LEU A 569 4.02 40.40 -7.27
C LEU A 569 2.52 40.39 -7.51
N GLU A 570 1.94 41.59 -7.49
CA GLU A 570 0.51 41.85 -7.68
C GLU A 570 0.28 42.92 -8.76
N ALA A 571 -0.93 42.94 -9.33
CA ALA A 571 -1.31 43.94 -10.31
C ALA A 571 -1.33 45.34 -9.66
N GLY A 572 -0.60 46.27 -10.26
CA GLY A 572 -0.48 47.65 -9.76
C GLY A 572 0.71 47.90 -8.82
N ASP A 573 1.51 46.88 -8.51
CA ASP A 573 2.79 47.08 -7.81
C ASP A 573 3.72 48.01 -8.60
N GLU A 574 4.39 48.93 -7.90
CA GLU A 574 5.58 49.62 -8.40
C GLU A 574 6.81 49.06 -7.67
N VAL A 575 7.66 48.35 -8.40
CA VAL A 575 8.83 47.65 -7.83
C VAL A 575 10.11 48.37 -8.25
N GLU A 576 10.96 48.72 -7.29
CA GLU A 576 12.26 49.33 -7.58
C GLU A 576 13.19 48.34 -8.31
N LEU A 577 14.00 48.85 -9.23
CA LEU A 577 15.00 48.04 -9.94
C LEU A 577 15.97 47.34 -8.98
N ASP A 578 16.29 47.97 -7.84
CA ASP A 578 17.13 47.35 -6.80
C ASP A 578 16.52 46.06 -6.25
N ASP A 579 15.20 46.02 -6.03
CA ASP A 579 14.48 44.86 -5.54
C ASP A 579 14.35 43.77 -6.61
N ILE A 580 14.01 44.15 -7.85
CA ILE A 580 13.93 43.20 -8.97
C ILE A 580 15.30 42.54 -9.18
N LEU A 581 16.38 43.33 -9.17
CA LEU A 581 17.72 42.82 -9.38
C LEU A 581 18.22 41.99 -8.19
N SER A 582 17.89 42.39 -6.95
CA SER A 582 18.19 41.60 -5.75
C SER A 582 17.47 40.25 -5.79
N ALA A 583 16.21 40.22 -6.20
CA ALA A 583 15.43 39.00 -6.37
C ALA A 583 16.02 38.07 -7.44
N ALA A 584 16.51 38.64 -8.55
CA ALA A 584 17.16 37.87 -9.60
C ALA A 584 18.53 37.28 -9.16
N ILE A 585 19.30 38.01 -8.35
CA ILE A 585 20.65 37.62 -7.91
C ILE A 585 20.62 36.66 -6.71
N ILE A 586 19.79 36.92 -5.70
CA ILE A 586 19.87 36.28 -4.38
C ILE A 586 19.08 34.97 -4.34
N ASN A 587 17.82 34.96 -4.77
CA ASN A 587 16.95 33.78 -4.80
C ASN A 587 16.75 33.21 -6.22
N GLY A 588 17.32 33.84 -7.25
CA GLY A 588 17.15 33.40 -8.64
C GLY A 588 15.69 33.46 -9.10
N ALA A 589 14.95 34.49 -8.65
CA ALA A 589 13.50 34.59 -8.85
C ALA A 589 13.13 34.60 -10.35
N PRO A 590 12.34 33.63 -10.82
CA PRO A 590 12.00 33.53 -12.25
C PRO A 590 11.16 34.71 -12.72
N ASN A 591 10.22 35.19 -11.90
CA ASN A 591 9.40 36.35 -12.23
C ASN A 591 10.20 37.66 -12.25
N ALA A 592 11.18 37.82 -11.36
CA ALA A 592 12.08 38.98 -11.41
C ALA A 592 12.94 38.98 -12.69
N LEU A 593 13.46 37.81 -13.12
CA LEU A 593 14.20 37.68 -14.38
C LEU A 593 13.33 38.03 -15.59
N THR A 594 12.06 37.61 -15.58
CA THR A 594 11.08 37.98 -16.61
C THR A 594 10.85 39.49 -16.61
N MET A 595 10.66 40.12 -15.45
CA MET A 595 10.52 41.59 -15.36
C MET A 595 11.73 42.34 -15.90
N LEU A 596 12.96 41.88 -15.58
CA LEU A 596 14.18 42.48 -16.13
C LEU A 596 14.20 42.43 -17.66
N ALA A 597 13.74 41.32 -18.26
CA ALA A 597 13.74 41.14 -19.71
C ALA A 597 12.59 41.88 -20.41
N ASN A 598 11.38 41.82 -19.86
CA ASN A 598 10.17 42.31 -20.50
C ASN A 598 9.93 43.79 -20.20
N THR A 599 9.91 44.16 -18.92
CA THR A 599 9.56 45.52 -18.49
C THR A 599 10.77 46.45 -18.51
N VAL A 600 11.92 46.02 -17.97
CA VAL A 600 13.09 46.91 -17.83
C VAL A 600 13.82 47.10 -19.16
N LEU A 601 13.97 46.03 -19.94
CA LEU A 601 14.62 46.07 -21.27
C LEU A 601 13.63 46.29 -22.43
N GLY A 602 12.32 46.16 -22.18
CA GLY A 602 11.24 46.55 -23.09
C GLY A 602 10.65 45.45 -23.99
N SER A 603 11.23 44.24 -24.03
CA SER A 603 10.63 43.06 -24.70
C SER A 603 11.45 41.78 -24.44
N GLY A 604 10.77 40.67 -24.13
CA GLY A 604 11.40 39.37 -23.91
C GLY A 604 12.06 38.77 -25.16
N GLU A 605 11.45 38.92 -26.33
CA GLU A 605 12.01 38.44 -27.61
C GLU A 605 13.26 39.23 -28.01
N ASN A 606 13.21 40.56 -27.87
CA ASN A 606 14.38 41.42 -28.09
C ASN A 606 15.49 41.11 -27.08
N SER A 607 15.13 40.86 -25.81
CA SER A 607 16.06 40.47 -24.76
C SER A 607 16.73 39.13 -25.05
N LEU A 608 16.00 38.14 -25.60
CA LEU A 608 16.59 36.86 -26.00
C LEU A 608 17.55 37.02 -27.17
N ASN A 609 17.18 37.78 -28.20
CA ASN A 609 18.07 38.06 -29.34
C ASN A 609 19.34 38.81 -28.89
N MET A 610 19.21 39.74 -27.96
CA MET A 610 20.33 40.42 -27.32
C MET A 610 21.22 39.43 -26.54
N VAL A 611 20.64 38.52 -25.77
CA VAL A 611 21.37 37.47 -25.04
C VAL A 611 22.14 36.57 -26.02
N LYS A 612 21.51 36.13 -27.11
CA LYS A 612 22.17 35.33 -28.17
C LYS A 612 23.33 36.10 -28.82
N GLY A 613 23.17 37.39 -29.08
CA GLY A 613 24.24 38.26 -29.55
C GLY A 613 25.42 38.36 -28.57
N MET A 614 25.15 38.44 -27.26
CA MET A 614 26.20 38.43 -26.23
C MET A 614 26.93 37.08 -26.16
N VAL A 615 26.23 35.95 -26.28
CA VAL A 615 26.83 34.61 -26.34
C VAL A 615 27.82 34.51 -27.51
N GLN A 616 27.42 35.00 -28.69
CA GLN A 616 28.29 35.04 -29.87
C GLN A 616 29.51 35.95 -29.68
N ALA A 617 29.32 37.13 -29.08
CA ALA A 617 30.40 38.07 -28.79
C ALA A 617 31.43 37.52 -27.79
N LEU A 618 31.01 36.64 -26.88
CA LEU A 618 31.88 35.94 -25.94
C LEU A 618 32.57 34.70 -26.54
N GLY A 619 32.29 34.37 -27.81
CA GLY A 619 32.84 33.18 -28.47
C GLY A 619 32.28 31.86 -27.91
N LEU A 620 31.09 31.90 -27.30
CA LEU A 620 30.42 30.75 -26.70
C LEU A 620 29.45 30.09 -27.69
N ASN A 621 29.13 28.82 -27.48
CA ASN A 621 28.12 28.11 -28.28
C ASN A 621 26.71 28.65 -27.97
N ALA A 622 25.85 28.78 -28.98
CA ALA A 622 24.48 29.29 -28.84
C ALA A 622 23.65 28.55 -27.77
N SER A 623 23.86 27.22 -27.64
CA SER A 623 23.17 26.37 -26.65
C SER A 623 23.41 26.78 -25.17
N VAL A 624 24.37 27.66 -24.89
CA VAL A 624 24.61 28.22 -23.55
C VAL A 624 23.41 29.04 -23.04
N ALA A 625 22.64 29.67 -23.93
CA ALA A 625 21.46 30.44 -23.55
C ALA A 625 20.41 30.44 -24.66
N GLU A 626 19.45 29.52 -24.56
CA GLU A 626 18.30 29.43 -25.46
C GLU A 626 17.03 30.08 -24.89
N ASN A 627 17.03 30.43 -23.61
CA ASN A 627 15.99 31.24 -22.99
C ASN A 627 16.57 32.26 -21.99
N ILE A 628 15.75 33.25 -21.60
CA ILE A 628 16.17 34.35 -20.72
C ILE A 628 16.33 33.96 -19.25
N THR A 629 15.66 32.90 -18.78
CA THR A 629 15.65 32.53 -17.36
C THR A 629 16.76 31.54 -17.00
N GLY A 630 17.39 30.91 -17.99
CA GLY A 630 18.35 29.81 -17.80
C GLY A 630 17.71 28.50 -17.29
N ARG A 631 16.39 28.45 -17.10
CA ARG A 631 15.69 27.24 -16.61
C ARG A 631 15.63 26.16 -17.67
N HIS A 632 15.52 24.91 -17.22
CA HIS A 632 15.29 23.78 -18.10
C HIS A 632 13.94 23.93 -18.83
N SER A 633 13.90 23.52 -20.10
CA SER A 633 12.69 23.53 -20.93
C SER A 633 12.64 22.25 -21.75
N ARG A 634 11.47 21.60 -21.81
CA ARG A 634 11.28 20.41 -22.65
C ARG A 634 11.37 20.72 -24.15
N ALA A 635 11.09 21.96 -24.54
CA ALA A 635 11.07 22.38 -25.93
C ALA A 635 12.46 22.70 -26.50
N VAL A 636 13.43 23.07 -25.64
CA VAL A 636 14.76 23.49 -26.10
C VAL A 636 15.83 23.03 -25.11
N GLU A 637 16.78 22.24 -25.62
CA GLU A 637 17.95 21.80 -24.86
C GLU A 637 18.97 22.94 -24.74
N GLN A 638 19.50 23.14 -23.53
CA GLN A 638 20.59 24.07 -23.26
C GLN A 638 21.82 23.27 -22.82
N LYS A 639 23.01 23.85 -22.95
CA LYS A 639 24.24 23.17 -22.53
C LYS A 639 25.27 24.15 -22.02
N VAL A 640 25.55 24.07 -20.72
CA VAL A 640 26.64 24.82 -20.09
C VAL A 640 27.73 23.89 -19.57
N THR A 641 28.97 24.35 -19.64
CA THR A 641 30.16 23.71 -19.07
C THR A 641 30.82 24.62 -18.03
N LEU A 642 31.75 24.05 -17.25
CA LEU A 642 32.58 24.82 -16.31
C LEU A 642 33.28 26.01 -16.99
N GLY A 643 33.80 25.80 -18.21
CA GLY A 643 34.47 26.85 -18.99
C GLY A 643 33.54 27.95 -19.47
N ASN A 644 32.33 27.62 -19.92
CA ASN A 644 31.36 28.62 -20.35
C ASN A 644 30.96 29.56 -19.20
N LEU A 645 30.67 28.98 -18.03
CA LEU A 645 30.30 29.76 -16.85
C LEU A 645 31.49 30.54 -16.26
N PHE A 646 32.73 30.07 -16.41
CA PHE A 646 33.91 30.86 -16.06
C PHE A 646 34.01 32.16 -16.88
N VAL A 647 33.80 32.09 -18.20
CA VAL A 647 33.83 33.27 -19.08
C VAL A 647 32.77 34.29 -18.66
N ILE A 648 31.54 33.83 -18.40
CA ILE A 648 30.42 34.68 -17.97
C ILE A 648 30.65 35.23 -16.54
N GLY A 649 31.14 34.40 -15.63
CA GLY A 649 31.47 34.81 -14.26
C GLY A 649 32.57 35.86 -14.23
N LYS A 650 33.62 35.70 -15.04
CA LYS A 650 34.71 36.69 -15.17
C LYS A 650 34.17 38.03 -15.68
N LEU A 651 33.27 38.01 -16.66
CA LEU A 651 32.61 39.19 -17.19
C LEU A 651 31.81 39.93 -16.09
N LEU A 652 31.01 39.21 -15.31
CA LEU A 652 30.19 39.77 -14.23
C LEU A 652 31.02 40.35 -13.07
N PHE A 653 32.09 39.67 -12.67
CA PHE A 653 32.89 40.09 -11.51
C PHE A 653 33.96 41.15 -11.82
N THR A 654 34.27 41.42 -13.10
CA THR A 654 35.32 42.38 -13.48
C THR A 654 34.78 43.78 -13.78
N ASN A 655 33.66 43.88 -14.48
CA ASN A 655 33.32 45.11 -15.20
C ASN A 655 32.61 46.21 -14.39
N TYR A 656 32.18 45.93 -13.14
CA TYR A 656 31.24 46.82 -12.43
C TYR A 656 31.60 47.21 -10.99
N PRO A 657 32.67 47.99 -10.75
CA PRO A 657 33.06 48.38 -9.40
C PRO A 657 31.95 49.11 -8.60
N ALA A 658 31.10 49.89 -9.26
CA ALA A 658 30.09 50.76 -8.63
C ALA A 658 28.76 50.07 -8.25
N VAL A 659 28.48 48.88 -8.79
CA VAL A 659 27.29 48.05 -8.47
C VAL A 659 27.70 46.65 -7.99
N ARG A 660 28.97 46.51 -7.62
CA ARG A 660 29.58 45.29 -7.10
C ARG A 660 29.03 44.89 -5.73
N ASP A 661 28.58 45.88 -4.96
CA ASP A 661 27.85 45.68 -3.70
C ASP A 661 26.66 44.73 -3.88
N MET A 662 25.93 44.84 -5.00
CA MET A 662 24.77 44.01 -5.29
C MET A 662 25.13 42.52 -5.43
N LEU A 663 26.26 42.21 -6.09
CA LEU A 663 26.76 40.84 -6.25
C LEU A 663 27.37 40.27 -4.96
N SER A 664 27.62 41.11 -3.96
CA SER A 664 28.09 40.72 -2.62
C SER A 664 26.97 40.61 -1.58
N ARG A 665 25.72 40.93 -1.93
CA ARG A 665 24.58 40.82 -1.02
C ARG A 665 24.26 39.35 -0.73
N SER A 666 24.24 38.97 0.54
CA SER A 666 23.79 37.66 1.01
C SER A 666 22.31 37.63 1.37
N SER A 667 21.64 38.78 1.54
CA SER A 667 20.21 38.87 1.81
C SER A 667 19.59 40.21 1.40
N TYR A 668 18.26 40.25 1.25
CA TYR A 668 17.47 41.47 1.06
C TYR A 668 16.05 41.29 1.60
N THR A 669 15.32 42.39 1.80
CA THR A 669 13.93 42.37 2.31
C THR A 669 12.99 42.97 1.27
N PHE A 670 11.88 42.28 0.99
CA PHE A 670 10.84 42.73 0.07
C PHE A 670 9.45 42.51 0.67
N LYS A 671 8.59 43.54 0.69
CA LYS A 671 7.22 43.52 1.24
C LYS A 671 7.04 42.86 2.63
N ASN A 672 8.08 42.85 3.48
CA ASN A 672 8.18 42.22 4.82
C ASN A 672 8.79 40.81 4.88
N SER A 673 9.18 40.22 3.75
CA SER A 673 9.90 38.93 3.72
C SER A 673 11.39 39.15 3.49
N THR A 674 12.24 38.52 4.32
CA THR A 674 13.69 38.53 4.12
C THR A 674 14.12 37.29 3.35
N TYR A 675 14.76 37.49 2.21
CA TYR A 675 15.29 36.45 1.34
C TYR A 675 16.79 36.38 1.50
N LYS A 676 17.33 35.18 1.69
CA LYS A 676 18.76 34.92 1.77
C LYS A 676 19.25 34.18 0.53
N ALA A 677 20.53 34.41 0.20
CA ALA A 677 21.23 33.64 -0.80
C ALA A 677 21.24 32.19 -0.35
N ARG A 678 21.06 31.26 -1.29
CA ARG A 678 20.98 29.84 -1.00
C ARG A 678 22.35 29.20 -0.77
N THR A 679 23.12 29.75 0.14
CA THR A 679 24.47 29.32 0.53
C THR A 679 24.81 29.86 1.92
N ASN A 680 25.66 29.15 2.66
CA ASN A 680 26.26 29.68 3.89
C ASN A 680 27.72 30.13 3.67
N LEU A 681 28.26 30.00 2.46
CA LEU A 681 29.66 30.32 2.15
C LEU A 681 30.04 31.79 2.39
N PHE A 682 29.06 32.71 2.37
CA PHE A 682 29.27 34.10 2.75
C PHE A 682 29.59 34.23 4.24
N ASP A 683 28.84 33.53 5.08
CA ASP A 683 28.96 33.59 6.53
C ASP A 683 30.29 32.97 6.99
N TYR A 684 30.79 31.97 6.27
CA TYR A 684 32.12 31.38 6.49
C TYR A 684 33.29 32.24 5.97
N GLY A 685 33.02 33.39 5.36
CA GLY A 685 34.04 34.27 4.80
C GLY A 685 34.82 33.70 3.60
N LEU A 686 34.35 32.59 3.01
CA LEU A 686 35.03 31.90 1.90
C LEU A 686 34.82 32.60 0.56
N ILE A 687 33.68 33.26 0.41
CA ILE A 687 33.31 33.95 -0.81
C ILE A 687 32.98 35.41 -0.49
N SER A 688 33.24 36.26 -1.48
CA SER A 688 32.89 37.68 -1.42
C SER A 688 31.69 38.02 -2.30
N HIS A 689 31.43 37.19 -3.33
CA HIS A 689 30.33 37.35 -4.29
C HIS A 689 29.92 35.95 -4.74
N GLY A 690 28.65 35.76 -5.05
CA GLY A 690 28.11 34.46 -5.43
C GLY A 690 26.85 34.57 -6.26
N LEU A 691 26.72 33.68 -7.23
CA LEU A 691 25.51 33.49 -8.04
C LEU A 691 25.15 32.02 -8.00
N PHE A 692 23.95 31.73 -7.52
CA PHE A 692 23.48 30.37 -7.25
C PHE A 692 22.14 30.16 -7.93
N TYR A 693 22.07 29.16 -8.80
CA TYR A 693 20.87 28.85 -9.55
C TYR A 693 20.89 27.39 -10.00
N GLY A 694 19.94 27.02 -10.87
CA GLY A 694 19.78 25.65 -11.32
C GLY A 694 18.77 24.87 -10.47
N GLU A 695 18.29 23.76 -11.01
CA GLU A 695 17.40 22.88 -10.26
C GLU A 695 18.15 22.27 -9.07
N GLU A 696 17.47 22.16 -7.93
CA GLU A 696 18.07 21.80 -6.63
C GLU A 696 19.32 22.62 -6.24
N ASN A 697 19.47 23.82 -6.81
CA ASN A 697 20.62 24.70 -6.65
C ASN A 697 21.94 24.08 -7.13
N SER A 698 21.88 23.35 -8.24
CA SER A 698 22.96 22.57 -8.85
C SER A 698 24.14 23.39 -9.42
N ILE A 699 23.99 24.71 -9.60
CA ILE A 699 25.00 25.58 -10.21
C ILE A 699 25.45 26.67 -9.23
N GLY A 700 26.76 26.90 -9.18
CA GLY A 700 27.37 27.99 -8.41
C GLY A 700 28.50 28.67 -9.15
N ILE A 701 28.54 30.00 -9.09
CA ILE A 701 29.63 30.84 -9.60
C ILE A 701 30.01 31.80 -8.48
N VAL A 702 31.16 31.58 -7.87
CA VAL A 702 31.60 32.36 -6.71
C VAL A 702 32.93 33.04 -6.94
N ARG A 703 33.11 34.19 -6.29
CA ARG A 703 34.37 34.94 -6.26
C ARG A 703 34.95 34.93 -4.87
N SER A 704 36.19 34.49 -4.76
CA SER A 704 36.96 34.48 -3.51
C SER A 704 38.23 35.32 -3.65
N LYS A 705 38.75 35.85 -2.53
CA LYS A 705 40.01 36.59 -2.51
C LYS A 705 40.88 36.08 -1.37
N PHE A 706 42.05 35.54 -1.70
CA PHE A 706 42.98 34.94 -0.74
C PHE A 706 44.42 35.29 -1.13
N ASN A 707 45.26 35.59 -0.14
CA ASN A 707 46.67 35.96 -0.34
C ASN A 707 46.88 37.06 -1.41
N GLY A 708 45.96 38.03 -1.48
CA GLY A 708 45.99 39.12 -2.47
C GLY A 708 45.43 38.76 -3.85
N GLU A 709 45.36 37.48 -4.19
CA GLU A 709 44.84 36.95 -5.46
C GLU A 709 43.32 36.79 -5.43
N THR A 710 42.69 36.89 -6.62
CA THR A 710 41.25 36.69 -6.78
C THR A 710 40.99 35.43 -7.60
N TYR A 711 40.05 34.62 -7.14
CA TYR A 711 39.67 33.35 -7.76
C TYR A 711 38.18 33.33 -8.10
N ILE A 712 37.84 32.64 -9.18
CA ILE A 712 36.47 32.32 -9.55
C ILE A 712 36.32 30.81 -9.49
N THR A 713 35.38 30.32 -8.69
CA THR A 713 35.05 28.89 -8.61
C THR A 713 33.70 28.65 -9.24
N ILE A 714 33.66 27.70 -10.18
CA ILE A 714 32.46 27.27 -10.88
C ILE A 714 32.13 25.86 -10.43
N THR A 715 30.86 25.59 -10.15
CA THR A 715 30.33 24.25 -9.84
C THR A 715 29.06 24.01 -10.65
N ILE A 716 28.93 22.83 -11.27
CA ILE A 716 27.71 22.38 -11.95
C ILE A 716 27.41 20.91 -11.63
N GLY A 717 26.14 20.52 -11.74
CA GLY A 717 25.67 19.15 -11.49
C GLY A 717 25.52 18.77 -10.01
N ALA A 718 25.63 19.74 -9.10
CA ALA A 718 25.41 19.47 -7.69
C ALA A 718 23.95 19.02 -7.43
N ARG A 719 23.75 18.19 -6.41
CA ARG A 719 22.45 17.54 -6.11
C ARG A 719 21.67 18.23 -4.99
N SER A 720 22.29 19.22 -4.36
CA SER A 720 21.74 20.09 -3.33
C SER A 720 22.67 21.30 -3.18
N ALA A 721 22.24 22.32 -2.44
CA ALA A 721 23.12 23.45 -2.15
C ALA A 721 24.27 23.08 -1.22
N PHE A 722 24.05 22.22 -0.21
CA PHE A 722 25.13 21.70 0.61
C PHE A 722 26.18 21.00 -0.24
N HIS A 723 25.76 20.11 -1.15
CA HIS A 723 26.66 19.41 -2.07
C HIS A 723 27.44 20.42 -2.93
N ARG A 724 26.76 21.43 -3.51
CA ARG A 724 27.43 22.48 -4.31
C ARG A 724 28.48 23.22 -3.48
N ASP A 725 28.13 23.64 -2.27
CA ASP A 725 29.01 24.44 -1.43
C ASP A 725 30.20 23.62 -0.94
N ALA A 726 29.99 22.35 -0.63
CA ALA A 726 31.06 21.43 -0.27
C ALA A 726 32.05 21.20 -1.44
N MET A 727 31.56 21.13 -2.68
CA MET A 727 32.42 21.09 -3.88
C MET A 727 33.20 22.40 -4.09
N ILE A 728 32.55 23.55 -3.88
CA ILE A 728 33.20 24.86 -3.95
C ILE A 728 34.34 24.93 -2.93
N TYR A 729 34.06 24.54 -1.68
CA TYR A 729 35.06 24.48 -0.62
C TYR A 729 36.23 23.59 -1.02
N ARG A 730 35.96 22.35 -1.46
CA ARG A 730 37.00 21.39 -1.84
C ARG A 730 37.90 21.93 -2.95
N SER A 731 37.32 22.51 -4.00
CA SER A 731 38.09 23.10 -5.09
C SER A 731 38.94 24.29 -4.59
N LEU A 732 38.38 25.17 -3.76
CA LEU A 732 39.12 26.29 -3.17
C LEU A 732 40.23 25.86 -2.22
N SER A 733 40.02 24.80 -1.43
CA SER A 733 40.99 24.33 -0.44
C SER A 733 42.33 23.90 -1.05
N GLN A 734 42.34 23.42 -2.30
CA GLN A 734 43.55 23.07 -3.06
C GLN A 734 44.41 24.30 -3.39
N VAL A 735 43.81 25.50 -3.43
CA VAL A 735 44.50 26.77 -3.69
C VAL A 735 44.99 27.41 -2.39
N LEU A 736 44.31 27.12 -1.28
CA LEU A 736 44.56 27.74 0.02
C LEU A 736 45.73 27.11 0.79
N ASP A 737 46.32 26.03 0.25
CA ASP A 737 47.40 25.25 0.86
C ASP A 737 47.10 24.90 2.32
N PHE A 738 45.82 24.65 2.63
CA PHE A 738 45.43 24.14 3.93
C PHE A 738 46.18 22.82 4.11
N ASP A 739 47.02 22.73 5.13
CA ASP A 739 47.76 21.52 5.47
C ASP A 739 46.74 20.41 5.81
N ILE A 740 46.32 19.65 4.79
CA ILE A 740 45.34 18.57 4.95
C ILE A 740 46.10 17.39 5.57
N LYS A 741 46.42 17.50 6.87
CA LYS A 741 46.78 16.33 7.65
C LYS A 741 45.64 15.32 7.52
N ARG A 742 45.98 14.12 7.04
CA ARG A 742 45.05 13.00 7.01
C ARG A 742 44.52 12.79 8.43
N PRO A 743 43.19 12.78 8.62
CA PRO A 743 42.64 12.57 9.96
C PRO A 743 43.08 11.20 10.47
N ARG A 744 43.37 11.11 11.77
CA ARG A 744 43.66 9.82 12.40
C ARG A 744 42.35 9.03 12.43
N ILE A 745 42.32 7.92 11.71
CA ILE A 745 41.18 7.01 11.72
C ILE A 745 41.17 6.26 13.05
N GLU A 746 40.11 6.45 13.82
CA GLU A 746 39.86 5.67 15.03
C GLU A 746 39.60 4.22 14.63
N ASN A 747 40.29 3.31 15.32
CA ASN A 747 40.15 1.91 15.03
C ASN A 747 40.38 1.04 16.25
N ILE A 748 39.76 -0.13 16.21
CA ILE A 748 40.01 -1.22 17.15
C ILE A 748 40.46 -2.47 16.37
N ARG A 749 41.29 -3.30 17.03
CA ARG A 749 41.77 -4.57 16.48
C ARG A 749 41.43 -5.69 17.44
N LYS A 750 40.79 -6.74 16.92
CA LYS A 750 40.32 -7.89 17.70
C LYS A 750 40.72 -9.19 17.00
N ILE A 751 41.07 -10.19 17.81
CA ILE A 751 41.28 -11.59 17.38
C ILE A 751 40.19 -12.41 18.07
N LYS A 752 39.40 -13.15 17.29
CA LYS A 752 38.21 -13.87 17.78
C LYS A 752 38.08 -15.23 17.11
N TYR A 753 37.84 -16.25 17.93
CA TYR A 753 37.57 -17.64 17.50
C TYR A 753 36.07 -17.98 17.47
N GLU A 754 35.25 -17.11 18.06
CA GLU A 754 33.79 -17.14 18.01
C GLU A 754 33.30 -15.89 17.25
N PRO A 755 32.02 -15.84 16.81
CA PRO A 755 31.49 -14.69 16.10
C PRO A 755 31.61 -13.41 16.93
N TYR A 756 32.17 -12.34 16.35
CA TYR A 756 32.23 -11.01 16.97
C TYR A 756 30.90 -10.28 16.74
N LYS A 757 30.19 -9.97 17.83
CA LYS A 757 28.82 -9.46 17.77
C LYS A 757 28.76 -7.95 17.97
N ILE A 758 28.16 -7.25 17.00
CA ILE A 758 27.97 -5.79 17.04
C ILE A 758 26.46 -5.51 17.08
N ASN A 759 25.96 -4.92 18.16
CA ASN A 759 24.57 -4.43 18.19
C ASN A 759 24.52 -2.96 17.78
N ILE A 760 23.43 -2.58 17.14
CA ILE A 760 23.15 -1.20 16.74
C ILE A 760 21.78 -0.83 17.29
N LEU A 761 21.73 0.23 18.09
CA LEU A 761 20.49 0.81 18.58
C LEU A 761 20.15 2.04 17.73
N GLY A 762 18.85 2.21 17.46
CA GLY A 762 18.33 3.40 16.80
C GLY A 762 18.40 4.65 17.69
N ASP A 763 17.48 5.58 17.45
CA ASP A 763 17.43 6.87 18.13
C ASP A 763 17.35 6.72 19.65
N THR A 764 18.33 7.27 20.35
CA THR A 764 18.45 7.20 21.81
C THR A 764 18.46 8.59 22.43
N TYR A 765 17.58 8.83 23.40
CA TYR A 765 17.49 10.08 24.16
C TYR A 765 16.85 9.83 25.53
N PHE A 766 17.37 10.46 26.59
CA PHE A 766 16.91 10.21 27.97
C PHE A 766 15.86 11.20 28.46
N GLY A 767 15.50 12.18 27.64
CA GLY A 767 14.30 13.00 27.83
C GLY A 767 14.49 14.23 28.69
N GLU A 768 15.71 14.63 29.00
CA GLU A 768 16.00 15.70 29.96
C GLU A 768 15.43 17.06 29.55
N SER A 769 15.22 17.31 28.25
CA SER A 769 14.51 18.50 27.76
C SER A 769 13.03 18.54 28.10
N TYR A 770 12.39 17.39 28.39
CA TYR A 770 10.96 17.30 28.68
C TYR A 770 10.62 17.60 30.13
N VAL A 771 11.61 17.57 31.04
CA VAL A 771 11.41 17.71 32.51
C VAL A 771 10.57 18.93 32.89
N ASP A 772 10.81 20.06 32.22
CA ASP A 772 10.20 21.35 32.56
C ASP A 772 9.00 21.73 31.67
N VAL A 773 8.73 20.95 30.61
CA VAL A 773 7.76 21.32 29.56
C VAL A 773 6.67 20.30 29.31
N THR A 774 6.85 19.04 29.72
CA THR A 774 5.86 17.99 29.45
C THR A 774 4.60 18.15 30.31
N GLU A 775 3.44 17.91 29.70
CA GLU A 775 2.16 17.80 30.41
C GLU A 775 1.84 16.35 30.81
N ASP A 776 2.64 15.38 30.36
CA ASP A 776 2.46 13.97 30.71
C ASP A 776 3.04 13.67 32.10
N GLN A 777 2.14 13.48 33.06
CA GLN A 777 2.49 13.18 34.45
C GLN A 777 3.31 11.88 34.60
N ALA A 778 3.10 10.89 33.73
CA ALA A 778 3.83 9.62 33.78
C ALA A 778 5.29 9.82 33.33
N LEU A 779 5.48 10.53 32.21
CA LEU A 779 6.81 10.92 31.72
C LEU A 779 7.52 11.82 32.74
N GLN A 780 6.84 12.82 33.30
CA GLN A 780 7.43 13.69 34.33
C GLN A 780 7.90 12.87 35.55
N THR A 781 7.10 11.90 35.98
CA THR A 781 7.46 11.01 37.10
C THR A 781 8.68 10.15 36.75
N LEU A 782 8.72 9.57 35.55
CA LEU A 782 9.89 8.82 35.07
C LEU A 782 11.17 9.66 35.15
N LEU A 783 11.15 10.84 34.52
CA LEU A 783 12.34 11.70 34.37
C LEU A 783 12.84 12.27 35.70
N THR A 784 11.97 12.44 36.69
CA THR A 784 12.33 13.02 38.00
C THR A 784 12.65 11.98 39.07
N SER A 785 12.15 10.75 38.95
CA SER A 785 12.29 9.71 39.99
C SER A 785 13.18 8.53 39.62
N ARG A 786 13.55 8.38 38.34
CA ARG A 786 14.39 7.30 37.83
C ARG A 786 15.67 7.83 37.22
N THR A 787 16.72 7.02 37.29
CA THR A 787 17.95 7.22 36.52
C THR A 787 17.78 6.67 35.09
N PRO A 788 18.51 7.19 34.08
CA PRO A 788 18.29 6.79 32.68
C PRO A 788 18.49 5.30 32.37
N ASP A 789 19.27 4.58 33.18
CA ASP A 789 19.50 3.13 33.06
C ASP A 789 18.23 2.29 33.23
N TYR A 790 17.21 2.84 33.90
CA TYR A 790 15.89 2.21 34.03
C TYR A 790 15.31 1.81 32.66
N SER A 791 15.47 2.66 31.64
CA SER A 791 14.92 2.42 30.31
C SER A 791 15.67 1.32 29.53
N PHE A 792 16.88 0.96 29.95
CA PHE A 792 17.65 -0.13 29.34
C PHE A 792 17.36 -1.50 29.94
N GLU A 793 16.75 -1.58 31.13
CA GLU A 793 16.66 -2.83 31.92
C GLU A 793 16.19 -4.06 31.12
N LYS A 794 15.22 -3.89 30.24
CA LYS A 794 14.62 -5.00 29.48
C LYS A 794 15.40 -5.41 28.24
N ILE A 795 16.26 -4.54 27.70
CA ILE A 795 17.13 -4.83 26.55
C ILE A 795 18.59 -5.05 26.96
N ARG A 796 19.01 -4.63 28.16
CA ARG A 796 20.37 -4.79 28.70
C ARG A 796 20.97 -6.18 28.46
N PRO A 797 20.25 -7.31 28.61
CA PRO A 797 20.84 -8.62 28.38
C PRO A 797 21.44 -8.84 26.97
N ILE A 798 20.92 -8.20 25.92
CA ILE A 798 21.53 -8.32 24.58
C ILE A 798 22.79 -7.48 24.43
N LEU A 799 22.86 -6.36 25.16
CA LEU A 799 24.00 -5.43 25.18
C LEU A 799 25.17 -6.00 25.98
N GLU A 800 24.91 -6.72 27.07
CA GLU A 800 25.93 -7.40 27.88
C GLU A 800 26.54 -8.62 27.16
N LYS A 801 25.79 -9.25 26.24
CA LYS A 801 26.22 -10.44 25.50
C LYS A 801 26.96 -10.13 24.19
N SER A 802 27.01 -8.86 23.77
CA SER A 802 27.71 -8.44 22.56
C SER A 802 29.15 -8.05 22.84
N ASP A 803 29.94 -7.89 21.77
CA ASP A 803 31.33 -7.46 21.87
C ASP A 803 31.51 -5.96 21.59
N PHE A 804 30.51 -5.32 20.98
CA PHE A 804 30.51 -3.91 20.63
C PHE A 804 29.07 -3.39 20.50
N ASN A 805 28.72 -2.28 21.15
CA ASN A 805 27.41 -1.66 20.98
C ASN A 805 27.52 -0.24 20.41
N ILE A 806 26.65 0.05 19.44
CA ILE A 806 26.56 1.35 18.76
C ILE A 806 25.19 1.94 19.04
N CYS A 807 25.07 3.22 19.40
CA CYS A 807 23.78 3.90 19.47
C CYS A 807 23.82 5.27 18.81
N ASN A 808 22.69 5.69 18.25
CA ASN A 808 22.48 7.08 17.84
C ASN A 808 22.02 7.91 19.02
N PHE A 809 22.74 8.98 19.37
CA PHE A 809 22.38 9.85 20.48
C PHE A 809 21.81 11.18 19.99
N GLU A 810 20.54 11.43 20.28
CA GLU A 810 19.72 12.49 19.70
C GLU A 810 19.73 13.81 20.51
N ALA A 811 20.84 14.10 21.20
CA ALA A 811 21.01 15.34 21.95
C ALA A 811 22.49 15.70 22.14
N PRO A 812 22.85 16.99 22.28
CA PRO A 812 24.15 17.38 22.79
C PRO A 812 24.20 17.18 24.31
N ILE A 813 25.36 16.77 24.84
CA ILE A 813 25.63 16.55 26.26
C ILE A 813 26.31 17.81 26.83
N PHE A 814 25.58 18.59 27.63
CA PHE A 814 26.06 19.84 28.24
C PHE A 814 25.12 20.33 29.37
N ASP A 815 25.69 20.99 30.40
CA ASP A 815 24.94 21.43 31.60
C ASP A 815 24.54 22.93 31.63
N ILE A 816 24.49 23.65 30.49
CA ILE A 816 24.24 25.12 30.49
C ILE A 816 22.75 25.47 30.37
N GLU A 817 22.24 26.31 31.29
CA GLU A 817 20.92 26.98 31.22
C GLU A 817 20.87 28.12 30.19
N ASN A 818 21.09 27.82 28.90
CA ASN A 818 21.08 28.85 27.86
C ASN A 818 19.65 29.15 27.36
N THR A 819 18.99 30.12 28.00
CA THR A 819 17.63 30.59 27.64
C THR A 819 17.54 31.21 26.24
N TYR A 820 18.65 31.60 25.60
CA TYR A 820 18.66 32.20 24.26
C TYR A 820 18.29 31.19 23.16
N LEU A 821 18.67 29.92 23.31
CA LEU A 821 18.43 28.88 22.30
C LEU A 821 16.95 28.43 22.29
N GLN A 822 16.33 28.32 23.47
CA GLN A 822 14.90 28.02 23.63
C GLN A 822 14.00 29.10 23.00
N GLN A 823 14.48 30.34 22.85
CA GLN A 823 13.75 31.42 22.18
C GLN A 823 13.87 31.36 20.64
N ARG A 824 14.84 30.61 20.10
CA ARG A 824 15.12 30.53 18.65
C ARG A 824 14.55 29.27 17.99
N LEU A 825 14.39 28.20 18.75
CA LEU A 825 13.98 26.87 18.27
C LEU A 825 12.85 26.36 19.16
N SER A 826 11.77 25.84 18.56
CA SER A 826 10.62 25.34 19.31
C SER A 826 10.88 24.00 20.00
N ASN A 827 11.86 23.21 19.54
CA ASN A 827 12.14 21.84 20.01
C ASN A 827 13.64 21.59 20.25
N VAL A 828 14.25 22.31 21.19
CA VAL A 828 15.67 22.14 21.58
C VAL A 828 15.83 20.92 22.49
N ARG A 829 16.71 19.97 22.13
CA ARG A 829 17.11 18.85 23.01
C ARG A 829 18.42 19.13 23.74
N ARG A 830 18.56 18.56 24.93
CA ARG A 830 19.79 18.59 25.74
C ARG A 830 19.86 17.36 26.61
N ALA A 831 21.06 16.86 26.84
CA ALA A 831 21.33 15.83 27.84
C ALA A 831 22.28 16.38 28.90
N ASN A 832 22.05 16.01 30.16
CA ASN A 832 22.93 16.44 31.25
C ASN A 832 24.27 15.70 31.17
N GLU A 833 25.35 16.30 31.63
CA GLU A 833 26.66 15.63 31.64
C GLU A 833 26.65 14.44 32.62
N LYS A 834 26.13 14.70 33.83
CA LYS A 834 25.96 13.70 34.88
C LYS A 834 24.70 12.87 34.63
N GLY A 835 24.77 11.57 34.89
CA GLY A 835 23.72 10.60 34.63
C GLY A 835 23.84 10.00 33.24
N THR A 836 24.00 10.83 32.20
CA THR A 836 24.01 10.38 30.80
C THR A 836 25.27 9.60 30.47
N LEU A 837 26.45 10.14 30.75
CA LEU A 837 27.73 9.46 30.46
C LEU A 837 27.90 8.18 31.29
N GLU A 838 27.46 8.21 32.55
CA GLU A 838 27.49 7.08 33.46
C GLU A 838 26.58 5.95 32.96
N THR A 839 25.38 6.29 32.48
CA THR A 839 24.45 5.32 31.89
C THR A 839 25.01 4.73 30.60
N LEU A 840 25.50 5.56 29.68
CA LEU A 840 26.09 5.08 28.42
C LEU A 840 27.24 4.09 28.66
N LYS A 841 28.07 4.34 29.69
CA LYS A 841 29.11 3.39 30.11
C LYS A 841 28.56 2.13 30.75
N GLN A 842 27.62 2.27 31.67
CA GLN A 842 27.00 1.15 32.39
C GLN A 842 26.35 0.17 31.41
N GLU A 843 25.72 0.67 30.36
CA GLU A 843 25.01 -0.12 29.35
C GLU A 843 25.92 -0.60 28.20
N ASN A 844 27.25 -0.52 28.38
CA ASN A 844 28.28 -0.96 27.44
C ASN A 844 28.16 -0.34 26.04
N ILE A 845 27.82 0.95 25.94
CA ILE A 845 27.85 1.68 24.66
C ILE A 845 29.30 2.08 24.33
N ASP A 846 29.82 1.53 23.23
CA ASP A 846 31.21 1.74 22.81
C ASP A 846 31.37 2.85 21.77
N LEU A 847 30.37 3.02 20.90
CA LEU A 847 30.38 4.00 19.81
C LEU A 847 29.06 4.75 19.73
N ILE A 848 29.14 6.08 19.69
CA ILE A 848 28.00 6.95 19.49
C ILE A 848 28.02 7.54 18.09
N THR A 849 26.88 7.47 17.39
CA THR A 849 26.66 8.21 16.16
C THR A 849 26.00 9.55 16.47
N LEU A 850 26.57 10.62 15.91
CA LEU A 850 26.20 12.01 16.18
C LEU A 850 25.71 12.76 14.93
N ALA A 851 25.50 12.07 13.80
CA ALA A 851 24.88 12.69 12.63
C ALA A 851 23.36 12.83 12.78
N SER A 852 22.92 13.40 13.89
CA SER A 852 21.54 13.68 14.23
C SER A 852 21.22 15.17 14.03
N PRO A 853 19.98 15.53 13.67
CA PRO A 853 19.56 16.93 13.59
C PRO A 853 19.70 17.66 14.94
N HIS A 854 19.63 16.96 16.07
CA HIS A 854 19.63 17.57 17.40
C HIS A 854 21.03 17.78 18.00
N THR A 855 22.07 17.17 17.44
CA THR A 855 23.46 17.32 17.95
C THR A 855 23.94 18.78 17.97
N MET A 856 23.37 19.64 17.12
CA MET A 856 23.72 21.05 17.01
C MET A 856 22.71 21.99 17.69
N ASP A 857 21.80 21.48 18.52
CA ASP A 857 20.77 22.30 19.19
C ASP A 857 21.34 23.29 20.21
N SER A 858 22.49 22.97 20.79
CA SER A 858 23.29 23.80 21.68
C SER A 858 24.31 24.68 20.96
N ASP A 859 24.23 24.73 19.63
CA ASP A 859 25.25 25.32 18.77
C ASP A 859 26.64 24.68 19.03
N ASP A 860 27.61 25.39 18.52
CA ASP A 860 29.04 25.36 18.71
C ASP A 860 29.60 24.91 20.07
N GLU A 861 29.05 25.38 21.18
CA GLU A 861 29.54 25.12 22.53
C GLU A 861 29.21 23.69 22.98
N GLY A 862 27.94 23.28 22.84
CA GLY A 862 27.56 21.93 23.27
C GLY A 862 28.07 20.83 22.34
N LEU A 863 28.30 21.07 21.04
CA LEU A 863 29.04 20.11 20.21
C LEU A 863 30.46 19.89 20.77
N HIS A 864 31.18 20.97 21.07
CA HIS A 864 32.53 20.87 21.61
C HIS A 864 32.55 20.12 22.94
N ARG A 865 31.64 20.49 23.85
CA ARG A 865 31.52 19.85 25.16
C ARG A 865 31.17 18.37 25.04
N THR A 866 30.24 18.01 24.16
CA THR A 866 29.86 16.61 23.89
C THR A 866 31.06 15.80 23.45
N LEU A 867 31.83 16.27 22.46
CA LEU A 867 33.01 15.56 21.95
C LEU A 867 34.09 15.38 23.03
N GLU A 868 34.36 16.43 23.82
CA GLU A 868 35.31 16.39 24.93
C GLU A 868 34.89 15.36 26.00
N LEU A 869 33.60 15.35 26.38
CA LEU A 869 33.07 14.45 27.39
C LEU A 869 33.12 12.99 26.94
N LEU A 870 32.77 12.70 25.69
CA LEU A 870 32.84 11.34 25.15
C LEU A 870 34.29 10.82 25.11
N GLU A 871 35.24 11.66 24.66
CA GLU A 871 36.66 11.32 24.68
C GLU A 871 37.17 11.09 26.11
N ALA A 872 36.84 11.97 27.05
CA ALA A 872 37.25 11.87 28.46
C ALA A 872 36.71 10.62 29.17
N HIS A 873 35.62 10.05 28.65
CA HIS A 873 35.04 8.82 29.16
C HIS A 873 35.43 7.60 28.32
N ASP A 874 36.34 7.64 27.35
CA ASP A 874 36.64 6.49 26.48
C ASP A 874 35.38 5.95 25.74
N ILE A 875 34.50 6.83 25.26
CA ILE A 875 33.38 6.48 24.37
C ILE A 875 33.72 7.03 22.98
N HIS A 876 33.73 6.17 21.96
CA HIS A 876 34.02 6.61 20.61
C HIS A 876 32.85 7.39 20.00
N ALA A 877 33.15 8.31 19.08
CA ALA A 877 32.11 9.09 18.39
C ALA A 877 32.44 9.29 16.90
N ILE A 878 31.40 9.21 16.06
CA ILE A 878 31.47 9.55 14.63
C ILE A 878 30.25 10.36 14.20
N GLY A 879 30.32 10.99 13.03
CA GLY A 879 29.19 11.72 12.44
C GLY A 879 29.07 13.18 12.87
N ALA A 880 29.91 13.68 13.77
CA ALA A 880 30.03 15.10 14.08
C ALA A 880 31.47 15.45 14.49
N ALA A 881 31.94 16.65 14.14
CA ALA A 881 33.27 17.13 14.51
C ALA A 881 33.43 18.64 14.35
N HIS A 882 34.61 19.15 14.69
CA HIS A 882 35.02 20.55 14.49
C HIS A 882 35.31 20.94 13.04
N GLN A 883 35.33 19.97 12.12
CA GLN A 883 35.56 20.20 10.70
C GLN A 883 35.02 19.01 9.87
N GLN A 884 34.67 19.27 8.61
CA GLN A 884 34.02 18.31 7.72
C GLN A 884 34.77 16.98 7.58
N LYS A 885 36.10 17.04 7.38
CA LYS A 885 36.91 15.83 7.17
C LYS A 885 36.89 14.87 8.37
N ASP A 886 36.71 15.41 9.58
CA ASP A 886 36.68 14.62 10.80
C ASP A 886 35.26 14.12 11.08
N ALA A 887 34.23 14.92 10.73
CA ALA A 887 32.83 14.51 10.86
C ALA A 887 32.51 13.33 9.92
N GLU A 888 33.07 13.36 8.71
CA GLU A 888 32.87 12.33 7.67
C GLU A 888 33.74 11.07 7.84
N LYS A 889 34.60 11.02 8.85
CA LYS A 889 35.52 9.90 9.05
C LYS A 889 34.75 8.64 9.48
N PRO A 890 35.09 7.46 8.95
CA PRO A 890 34.51 6.22 9.44
C PRO A 890 35.18 5.76 10.74
N PHE A 891 34.44 4.99 11.53
CA PHE A 891 35.04 4.15 12.57
C PHE A 891 35.47 2.81 11.94
N VAL A 892 36.67 2.32 12.26
CA VAL A 892 37.21 1.10 11.61
C VAL A 892 37.44 -0.02 12.63
N ILE A 893 36.83 -1.17 12.39
CA ILE A 893 37.04 -2.37 13.19
C ILE A 893 37.83 -3.37 12.36
N TYR A 894 38.91 -3.89 12.93
CA TYR A 894 39.62 -5.04 12.38
C TYR A 894 39.31 -6.28 13.21
N VAL A 895 38.72 -7.29 12.59
CA VAL A 895 38.48 -8.61 13.21
C VAL A 895 39.23 -9.65 12.39
N ASN A 896 40.14 -10.39 13.00
CA ASN A 896 40.96 -11.40 12.32
C ASN A 896 41.69 -10.87 11.06
N ASN A 897 42.15 -9.61 11.12
CA ASN A 897 42.76 -8.84 10.03
C ASN A 897 41.83 -8.42 8.87
N GLN A 898 40.54 -8.76 8.91
CA GLN A 898 39.53 -8.24 7.98
C GLN A 898 39.10 -6.83 8.39
N ARG A 899 38.95 -5.91 7.43
CA ARG A 899 38.59 -4.50 7.66
C ARG A 899 37.08 -4.27 7.52
N TYR A 900 36.47 -3.67 8.53
CA TYR A 900 35.07 -3.22 8.56
C TYR A 900 35.03 -1.70 8.81
N MET A 901 34.34 -0.94 7.96
CA MET A 901 34.26 0.52 8.03
C MET A 901 32.82 0.96 8.29
N ILE A 902 32.59 1.73 9.34
CA ILE A 902 31.29 2.21 9.77
C ILE A 902 31.23 3.72 9.53
N PHE A 903 30.36 4.16 8.62
CA PHE A 903 30.10 5.56 8.34
C PHE A 903 28.79 6.00 9.00
N ASN A 904 28.71 7.26 9.42
CA ASN A 904 27.48 7.87 9.88
C ASN A 904 27.28 9.24 9.24
N ALA A 905 26.09 9.50 8.72
CA ALA A 905 25.73 10.78 8.12
C ALA A 905 24.22 10.99 8.03
N HIS A 906 23.85 12.27 8.00
CA HIS A 906 22.49 12.76 7.87
C HIS A 906 22.11 12.98 6.40
N ALA A 907 20.85 12.72 6.03
CA ALA A 907 20.30 13.07 4.72
C ALA A 907 20.05 14.58 4.59
N TYR A 908 20.45 15.17 3.46
CA TYR A 908 20.33 16.62 3.30
C TYR A 908 18.86 17.11 3.43
N GLN A 909 18.65 17.95 4.43
CA GLN A 909 17.47 18.80 4.61
C GLN A 909 17.87 20.28 4.52
N SER A 910 17.10 21.08 3.77
CA SER A 910 17.43 22.48 3.49
C SER A 910 17.40 23.36 4.74
N GLU A 911 16.50 23.09 5.67
CA GLU A 911 16.35 23.91 6.89
C GLU A 911 17.54 23.74 7.83
N ASN A 912 18.00 22.49 8.04
CA ASN A 912 19.23 22.17 8.77
C ASN A 912 20.46 22.88 8.18
N TYR A 913 20.49 23.11 6.86
CA TYR A 913 21.59 23.85 6.25
C TYR A 913 21.42 25.36 6.39
N TYR A 914 20.34 25.95 5.88
CA TYR A 914 20.22 27.40 5.74
C TYR A 914 19.73 28.12 7.00
N THR A 915 18.87 27.49 7.79
CA THR A 915 18.25 28.11 8.96
C THR A 915 19.11 27.86 10.19
N TYR A 916 19.61 26.63 10.32
CA TYR A 916 20.25 26.15 11.56
C TYR A 916 21.75 25.89 11.44
N ASN A 917 22.34 25.95 10.24
CA ASN A 917 23.78 25.76 10.00
C ASN A 917 24.37 24.49 10.67
N ARG A 918 23.66 23.36 10.60
CA ARG A 918 24.01 22.14 11.36
C ARG A 918 25.10 21.29 10.71
N TYR A 919 25.31 21.40 9.40
CA TYR A 919 26.23 20.50 8.66
C TYR A 919 27.67 21.00 8.67
N ALA A 920 28.61 20.10 8.95
CA ALA A 920 30.03 20.37 8.81
C ALA A 920 30.41 20.57 7.34
N ILE A 921 31.12 21.66 7.06
CA ILE A 921 31.57 21.99 5.71
C ILE A 921 32.95 22.65 5.76
N GLY A 922 33.93 22.00 5.14
CA GLY A 922 35.30 22.46 5.18
C GLY A 922 35.87 22.53 6.60
N SER A 923 36.20 23.75 7.04
CA SER A 923 36.70 24.07 8.38
C SER A 923 35.59 24.34 9.39
N GLU A 924 34.34 24.41 8.93
CA GLU A 924 33.19 24.61 9.80
C GLU A 924 32.81 23.30 10.47
N ARG A 925 32.47 23.41 11.76
CA ARG A 925 32.00 22.30 12.58
C ARG A 925 30.58 21.90 12.22
N GLY A 926 30.17 20.76 12.75
CA GLY A 926 28.79 20.30 12.67
C GLY A 926 28.73 18.79 12.42
N ILE A 927 27.58 18.36 11.95
CA ILE A 927 27.31 16.96 11.65
C ILE A 927 27.66 16.60 10.20
N ALA A 928 28.03 15.34 9.97
CA ALA A 928 28.24 14.80 8.64
C ALA A 928 26.92 14.72 7.87
N CYS A 929 26.95 15.13 6.61
CA CYS A 929 25.83 15.03 5.69
C CYS A 929 26.26 14.30 4.43
N PHE A 930 25.41 13.41 3.91
CA PHE A 930 25.74 12.64 2.70
C PHE A 930 26.16 13.54 1.53
N ASN A 931 27.34 13.26 0.99
CA ASN A 931 27.94 14.02 -0.09
C ASN A 931 28.95 13.17 -0.88
N PRO A 932 29.45 13.66 -2.04
CA PRO A 932 30.39 12.91 -2.86
C PRO A 932 31.69 12.47 -2.19
N PHE A 933 32.19 13.21 -1.20
CA PHE A 933 33.44 12.86 -0.54
C PHE A 933 33.31 11.57 0.24
N MET A 934 32.18 11.38 0.93
CA MET A 934 31.88 10.10 1.59
C MET A 934 31.76 8.96 0.58
N TYR A 935 31.07 9.17 -0.54
CA TYR A 935 30.97 8.16 -1.60
C TYR A 935 32.36 7.82 -2.18
N GLU A 936 33.19 8.83 -2.41
CA GLU A 936 34.56 8.64 -2.90
C GLU A 936 35.40 7.86 -1.88
N GLN A 937 35.30 8.17 -0.59
CA GLN A 937 35.99 7.43 0.48
C GLN A 937 35.61 5.94 0.48
N MET A 938 34.31 5.63 0.36
CA MET A 938 33.81 4.24 0.26
C MET A 938 34.37 3.54 -0.99
N SER A 939 34.30 4.20 -2.14
CA SER A 939 34.79 3.66 -3.41
C SER A 939 36.32 3.48 -3.42
N VAL A 940 37.08 4.38 -2.79
CA VAL A 940 38.53 4.24 -2.60
C VAL A 940 38.81 3.04 -1.71
N ALA A 941 38.12 2.90 -0.58
CA ALA A 941 38.33 1.79 0.34
C ALA A 941 38.10 0.43 -0.34
N LYS A 942 37.03 0.29 -1.14
CA LYS A 942 36.76 -0.92 -1.94
C LYS A 942 37.79 -1.17 -3.05
N ARG A 943 38.37 -0.12 -3.64
CA ARG A 943 39.46 -0.28 -4.64
C ARG A 943 40.78 -0.70 -4.00
N GLU A 944 41.08 -0.19 -2.81
CA GLU A 944 42.29 -0.54 -2.06
C GLU A 944 42.23 -1.99 -1.55
N ASP A 945 41.06 -2.41 -1.07
CA ASP A 945 40.80 -3.77 -0.63
C ASP A 945 39.33 -4.14 -0.89
N PRO A 946 39.05 -4.97 -1.92
CA PRO A 946 37.69 -5.40 -2.26
C PRO A 946 36.99 -6.19 -1.16
N THR A 947 37.73 -6.76 -0.20
CA THR A 947 37.16 -7.53 0.91
C THR A 947 36.64 -6.65 2.04
N THR A 948 37.03 -5.37 2.07
CA THR A 948 36.56 -4.41 3.08
C THR A 948 35.05 -4.35 3.09
N LYS A 949 34.45 -4.49 4.27
CA LYS A 949 33.00 -4.37 4.45
C LYS A 949 32.63 -2.97 4.93
N ILE A 950 31.66 -2.34 4.29
CA ILE A 950 31.23 -0.96 4.54
C ILE A 950 29.80 -0.99 5.07
N ILE A 951 29.63 -0.48 6.28
CA ILE A 951 28.35 -0.30 6.96
C ILE A 951 28.06 1.20 7.02
N VAL A 952 26.86 1.61 6.64
CA VAL A 952 26.44 3.01 6.70
C VAL A 952 25.25 3.13 7.63
N ILE A 953 25.41 3.87 8.71
CA ILE A 953 24.34 4.26 9.64
C ILE A 953 23.80 5.62 9.16
N ALA A 954 22.60 5.61 8.58
CA ALA A 954 22.02 6.75 7.90
C ALA A 954 20.91 7.40 8.73
N HIS A 955 21.07 8.67 9.10
CA HIS A 955 19.97 9.44 9.70
C HIS A 955 19.13 10.06 8.59
N TRP A 956 17.91 9.55 8.38
CA TRP A 956 16.99 9.97 7.33
C TRP A 956 15.55 9.58 7.66
N GLY A 957 14.65 9.68 6.68
CA GLY A 957 13.24 9.39 6.91
C GLY A 957 12.52 10.58 7.56
N SER A 958 11.24 10.36 7.85
CA SER A 958 10.32 11.32 8.44
C SER A 958 9.32 10.53 9.27
N GLU A 959 8.90 11.09 10.41
CA GLU A 959 7.82 10.49 11.23
C GLU A 959 6.54 10.33 10.39
N SER A 960 6.30 11.21 9.41
CA SER A 960 5.30 10.97 8.37
C SER A 960 5.83 9.95 7.35
N ASN A 961 5.35 8.71 7.44
CA ASN A 961 5.68 7.59 6.54
C ASN A 961 5.11 7.78 5.11
N SER A 962 5.40 8.92 4.50
CA SER A 962 4.93 9.31 3.17
C SER A 962 5.77 8.63 2.08
N GLU A 963 5.14 8.27 0.97
CA GLU A 963 5.82 7.73 -0.22
C GLU A 963 6.96 8.62 -0.71
N PHE A 964 6.81 9.94 -0.54
CA PHE A 964 7.83 10.92 -0.91
C PHE A 964 9.11 10.78 -0.06
N SER A 965 8.96 10.49 1.24
CA SER A 965 10.08 10.26 2.16
C SER A 965 10.86 9.00 1.75
N LEU A 966 10.14 7.89 1.56
CA LEU A 966 10.71 6.61 1.10
C LEU A 966 11.43 6.76 -0.24
N THR A 967 10.85 7.48 -1.20
CA THR A 967 11.47 7.74 -2.51
C THR A 967 12.84 8.41 -2.36
N ARG A 968 12.97 9.40 -1.46
CA ARG A 968 14.26 10.06 -1.19
C ARG A 968 15.26 9.12 -0.54
N GLN A 969 14.81 8.29 0.41
CA GLN A 969 15.65 7.26 1.04
C GLN A 969 16.16 6.27 -0.02
N ARG A 970 15.30 5.75 -0.92
CA ARG A 970 15.70 4.84 -2.02
C ARG A 970 16.75 5.46 -2.94
N ILE A 971 16.57 6.72 -3.35
CA ILE A 971 17.55 7.44 -4.21
C ILE A 971 18.91 7.57 -3.49
N GLN A 972 18.89 7.84 -2.19
CA GLN A 972 20.11 7.98 -1.40
C GLN A 972 20.78 6.62 -1.14
N ALA A 973 20.00 5.58 -0.84
CA ALA A 973 20.48 4.21 -0.67
C ALA A 973 21.14 3.66 -1.93
N LYS A 974 20.56 3.92 -3.12
CA LYS A 974 21.17 3.55 -4.41
C LYS A 974 22.56 4.18 -4.59
N ARG A 975 22.72 5.46 -4.24
CA ARG A 975 24.03 6.14 -4.34
C ARG A 975 25.07 5.56 -3.39
N LEU A 976 24.65 5.15 -2.19
CA LEU A 976 25.52 4.49 -1.22
C LEU A 976 25.91 3.08 -1.68
N SER A 977 24.96 2.33 -2.24
CA SER A 977 25.20 1.03 -2.89
C SER A 977 26.22 1.17 -4.02
N GLU A 978 26.00 2.11 -4.95
CA GLU A 978 26.93 2.42 -6.05
C GLU A 978 28.33 2.83 -5.56
N ALA A 979 28.41 3.47 -4.39
CA ALA A 979 29.68 3.87 -3.77
C ALA A 979 30.43 2.70 -3.11
N GLY A 980 29.76 1.57 -2.88
CA GLY A 980 30.31 0.35 -2.31
C GLY A 980 29.86 0.02 -0.89
N ALA A 981 28.76 0.58 -0.38
CA ALA A 981 28.16 0.11 0.88
C ALA A 981 27.75 -1.37 0.76
N ASP A 982 27.99 -2.19 1.79
CA ASP A 982 27.48 -3.56 1.86
C ASP A 982 26.18 -3.64 2.68
N ILE A 983 26.07 -2.82 3.74
CA ILE A 983 24.90 -2.74 4.61
C ILE A 983 24.58 -1.27 4.88
N ILE A 984 23.32 -0.90 4.71
CA ILE A 984 22.81 0.43 5.07
C ILE A 984 21.74 0.25 6.14
N ILE A 985 21.92 0.95 7.27
CA ILE A 985 21.05 0.88 8.44
C ILE A 985 20.52 2.29 8.68
N GLY A 986 19.29 2.51 8.26
CA GLY A 986 18.58 3.78 8.45
C GLY A 986 17.98 3.90 9.85
N HIS A 987 17.88 5.13 10.33
CA HIS A 987 17.08 5.53 11.49
C HIS A 987 16.64 7.00 11.31
N GLY A 988 15.72 7.49 12.13
CA GLY A 988 15.24 8.87 12.12
C GLY A 988 13.74 9.04 11.83
N ALA A 989 13.07 8.02 11.26
CA ALA A 989 11.61 7.97 11.18
C ALA A 989 10.95 7.55 12.50
N ARG A 990 11.74 7.06 13.47
CA ARG A 990 11.37 6.59 14.81
C ARG A 990 10.52 5.31 14.89
N HIS A 991 10.14 4.74 13.75
CA HIS A 991 9.46 3.45 13.64
C HIS A 991 10.13 2.58 12.57
N MET A 992 10.02 1.25 12.69
CA MET A 992 10.61 0.36 11.70
C MET A 992 10.02 0.54 10.29
N GLN A 993 10.87 0.47 9.26
CA GLN A 993 10.48 0.51 7.85
C GLN A 993 10.97 -0.75 7.12
N GLY A 994 10.62 -0.85 5.83
CA GLY A 994 10.91 -2.01 4.99
C GLY A 994 12.41 -2.34 4.85
N ILE A 995 12.66 -3.57 4.42
CA ILE A 995 14.01 -4.12 4.21
C ILE A 995 14.16 -4.52 2.75
N GLU A 996 15.17 -4.00 2.07
CA GLU A 996 15.38 -4.20 0.64
C GLU A 996 16.81 -4.69 0.36
N GLN A 997 16.95 -5.60 -0.61
CA GLN A 997 18.24 -5.96 -1.17
C GLN A 997 18.39 -5.27 -2.52
N LEU A 998 19.32 -4.30 -2.60
CA LEU A 998 19.63 -3.56 -3.81
C LEU A 998 21.01 -3.97 -4.31
N ASP A 999 21.06 -4.73 -5.41
CA ASP A 999 22.27 -5.41 -5.88
C ASP A 999 22.90 -6.27 -4.76
N LYS A 1000 24.11 -5.91 -4.31
CA LYS A 1000 24.82 -6.58 -3.20
C LYS A 1000 24.62 -5.89 -1.85
N THR A 1001 23.84 -4.82 -1.80
CA THR A 1001 23.66 -4.01 -0.60
C THR A 1001 22.36 -4.37 0.11
N THR A 1002 22.45 -4.73 1.37
CA THR A 1002 21.28 -4.91 2.24
C THR A 1002 20.90 -3.58 2.87
N ILE A 1003 19.64 -3.17 2.75
CA ILE A 1003 19.13 -1.87 3.21
C ILE A 1003 18.04 -2.11 4.24
N LEU A 1004 18.26 -1.68 5.47
CA LEU A 1004 17.22 -1.47 6.48
C LEU A 1004 16.82 0.01 6.37
N TYR A 1005 15.63 0.33 5.85
CA TYR A 1005 15.27 1.73 5.62
C TYR A 1005 15.11 2.52 6.91
N ASP A 1006 14.59 1.91 7.97
CA ASP A 1006 14.56 2.50 9.29
C ASP A 1006 14.44 1.39 10.34
N ILE A 1007 15.26 1.45 11.38
CA ILE A 1007 15.24 0.50 12.50
C ILE A 1007 14.42 1.01 13.69
N GLY A 1008 13.87 2.22 13.62
CA GLY A 1008 13.11 2.83 14.70
C GLY A 1008 13.98 3.38 15.84
N SER A 1009 13.37 3.53 17.00
CA SER A 1009 14.00 4.09 18.20
C SER A 1009 14.68 2.99 19.04
N GLY A 1010 15.78 3.35 19.71
CA GLY A 1010 16.39 2.52 20.75
C GLY A 1010 15.73 2.78 22.11
N VAL A 1011 16.43 3.50 22.98
CA VAL A 1011 15.88 4.01 24.25
C VAL A 1011 15.51 5.48 24.08
N PHE A 1012 14.22 5.78 23.98
CA PHE A 1012 13.76 7.14 23.72
C PHE A 1012 12.71 7.61 24.73
N ASN A 1013 13.14 8.41 25.69
CA ASN A 1013 12.29 9.01 26.69
C ASN A 1013 11.76 10.36 26.19
N GLY A 1014 10.53 10.36 25.72
CA GLY A 1014 9.84 11.58 25.31
C GLY A 1014 8.35 11.35 25.23
N GLU A 1015 7.64 12.39 24.81
CA GLU A 1015 6.22 12.28 24.51
C GLU A 1015 6.01 11.46 23.24
N ASP A 1016 5.08 10.52 23.31
CA ASP A 1016 4.60 9.80 22.13
C ASP A 1016 3.62 10.72 21.39
N ASN A 1017 4.10 11.37 20.32
CA ASN A 1017 3.24 12.11 19.39
C ASN A 1017 2.25 11.19 18.61
N SER A 1018 2.18 9.90 18.97
CA SER A 1018 1.43 8.85 18.28
C SER A 1018 -0.07 8.82 18.58
N ARG A 1019 -0.57 9.62 19.55
CA ARG A 1019 -2.03 9.63 19.85
C ARG A 1019 -2.91 9.90 18.62
N ASP A 1020 -2.36 10.56 17.60
CA ASP A 1020 -3.06 10.88 16.34
C ASP A 1020 -2.48 10.19 15.09
N SER A 1021 -1.35 9.46 15.17
CA SER A 1021 -0.73 8.81 13.99
C SER A 1021 -0.45 7.34 14.22
N ILE A 1022 -1.10 6.48 13.43
CA ILE A 1022 -0.99 5.02 13.46
C ILE A 1022 0.37 4.61 12.88
N GLN A 1023 1.41 4.71 13.70
CA GLN A 1023 2.77 4.27 13.38
C GLN A 1023 3.04 2.88 13.96
N SER A 1024 4.05 2.19 13.42
CA SER A 1024 4.44 0.89 13.96
C SER A 1024 5.01 1.06 15.38
N PRO A 1025 4.55 0.29 16.37
CA PRO A 1025 5.07 0.38 17.74
C PRO A 1025 6.34 -0.45 17.94
N TYR A 1026 6.94 -0.93 16.85
CA TYR A 1026 8.13 -1.76 16.88
C TYR A 1026 9.33 -1.00 16.35
N SER A 1027 10.46 -1.28 16.98
CA SER A 1027 11.79 -0.96 16.50
C SER A 1027 12.61 -2.25 16.41
N LEU A 1028 13.78 -2.19 15.78
CA LEU A 1028 14.66 -3.31 15.54
C LEU A 1028 16.02 -3.01 16.16
N ILE A 1029 16.65 -4.00 16.80
CA ILE A 1029 18.06 -3.98 17.16
C ILE A 1029 18.80 -4.88 16.17
N PRO A 1030 19.48 -4.34 15.15
CA PRO A 1030 20.35 -5.13 14.28
C PRO A 1030 21.59 -5.61 15.05
N GLN A 1031 21.83 -6.92 15.00
CA GLN A 1031 23.06 -7.54 15.46
C GLN A 1031 23.83 -8.08 14.25
N LEU A 1032 24.95 -7.44 13.94
CA LEU A 1032 25.91 -7.90 12.94
C LEU A 1032 26.89 -8.87 13.59
N ASN A 1033 26.89 -10.12 13.14
CA ASN A 1033 27.80 -11.15 13.61
C ASN A 1033 28.89 -11.38 12.57
N ILE A 1034 30.14 -11.12 12.94
CA ILE A 1034 31.33 -11.36 12.13
C ILE A 1034 31.92 -12.71 12.50
N HIS A 1035 31.82 -13.69 11.61
CA HIS A 1035 32.33 -15.04 11.85
C HIS A 1035 33.85 -15.12 11.67
N PRO A 1036 34.53 -16.13 12.27
CA PRO A 1036 35.97 -16.28 12.15
C PRO A 1036 36.49 -16.43 10.71
N ASP A 1037 35.66 -16.93 9.80
CA ASP A 1037 35.93 -17.06 8.36
C ASP A 1037 35.62 -15.78 7.55
N HIS A 1038 35.32 -14.68 8.25
CA HIS A 1038 34.99 -13.35 7.73
C HIS A 1038 33.61 -13.24 7.06
N THR A 1039 32.80 -14.29 7.11
CA THR A 1039 31.39 -14.19 6.69
C THR A 1039 30.59 -13.34 7.69
N LEU A 1040 29.50 -12.74 7.19
CA LEU A 1040 28.60 -11.92 7.98
C LEU A 1040 27.24 -12.60 8.08
N SER A 1041 26.62 -12.50 9.24
CA SER A 1041 25.18 -12.75 9.38
C SER A 1041 24.53 -11.60 10.14
N LEU A 1042 23.34 -11.19 9.72
CA LEU A 1042 22.60 -10.09 10.31
C LEU A 1042 21.32 -10.61 10.95
N ARG A 1043 21.19 -10.44 12.26
CA ARG A 1043 19.97 -10.75 13.01
C ARG A 1043 19.27 -9.46 13.37
N LEU A 1044 17.96 -9.40 13.21
CA LEU A 1044 17.15 -8.26 13.62
C LEU A 1044 16.28 -8.70 14.80
N TYR A 1045 16.54 -8.12 15.97
CA TYR A 1045 15.77 -8.39 17.18
C TYR A 1045 14.68 -7.32 17.33
N PRO A 1046 13.39 -7.64 17.09
CA PRO A 1046 12.31 -6.71 17.30
C PRO A 1046 12.09 -6.40 18.78
N ILE A 1047 11.87 -5.12 19.05
CA ILE A 1047 11.54 -4.58 20.36
C ILE A 1047 10.24 -3.77 20.26
N TYR A 1048 9.42 -3.86 21.29
CA TYR A 1048 8.23 -3.04 21.47
C TYR A 1048 8.62 -1.73 22.15
N THR A 1049 8.27 -0.60 21.53
CA THR A 1049 8.75 0.74 21.91
C THR A 1049 7.63 1.75 22.16
N ASN A 1050 6.38 1.30 22.32
CA ASN A 1050 5.31 2.18 22.81
C ASN A 1050 5.64 2.58 24.26
N ASN A 1051 5.87 3.88 24.50
CA ASN A 1051 6.41 4.31 25.78
C ASN A 1051 5.39 4.20 26.91
N HIS A 1052 4.12 4.46 26.65
CA HIS A 1052 3.08 4.35 27.67
C HIS A 1052 2.85 2.91 28.11
N GLU A 1053 2.79 1.97 27.15
CA GLU A 1053 2.58 0.55 27.45
C GLU A 1053 3.80 -0.12 28.07
N THR A 1054 5.01 0.32 27.69
CA THR A 1054 6.26 -0.20 28.24
C THR A 1054 6.73 0.53 29.50
N SER A 1055 6.05 1.61 29.89
CA SER A 1055 6.55 2.55 30.91
C SER A 1055 7.98 3.02 30.59
N TRP A 1056 8.24 3.38 29.33
CA TRP A 1056 9.53 3.81 28.79
C TRP A 1056 10.67 2.78 28.99
N GLN A 1057 10.33 1.49 28.98
CA GLN A 1057 11.29 0.38 28.98
C GLN A 1057 11.12 -0.45 27.70
N PRO A 1058 11.73 -0.06 26.57
CA PRO A 1058 11.78 -0.89 25.37
C PRO A 1058 12.11 -2.34 25.72
N ARG A 1059 11.32 -3.28 25.20
CA ARG A 1059 11.44 -4.71 25.55
C ARG A 1059 11.34 -5.57 24.32
N PHE A 1060 11.91 -6.77 24.36
CA PHE A 1060 11.68 -7.76 23.31
C PHE A 1060 10.19 -8.10 23.19
N VAL A 1061 9.76 -8.30 21.95
CA VAL A 1061 8.38 -8.66 21.61
C VAL A 1061 8.02 -10.05 22.11
N ASP A 1062 6.74 -10.25 22.44
CA ASP A 1062 6.16 -11.58 22.67
C ASP A 1062 5.79 -12.30 21.34
N ASP A 1063 5.14 -13.46 21.42
CA ASP A 1063 4.79 -14.26 20.24
C ASP A 1063 3.77 -13.58 19.32
N GLU A 1064 2.77 -12.90 19.90
CA GLU A 1064 1.73 -12.20 19.13
C GLU A 1064 2.29 -10.92 18.52
N GLU A 1065 3.04 -10.15 19.30
CA GLU A 1065 3.75 -8.96 18.85
C GLU A 1065 4.78 -9.28 17.76
N PHE A 1066 5.47 -10.42 17.85
CA PHE A 1066 6.41 -10.86 16.82
C PHE A 1066 5.71 -11.18 15.49
N LYS A 1067 4.56 -11.87 15.53
CA LYS A 1067 3.72 -12.13 14.35
C LYS A 1067 3.20 -10.84 13.73
N HIS A 1068 2.76 -9.88 14.56
CA HIS A 1068 2.32 -8.58 14.08
C HIS A 1068 3.47 -7.77 13.48
N CYS A 1069 4.64 -7.73 14.14
CA CYS A 1069 5.85 -7.11 13.61
C CYS A 1069 6.24 -7.70 12.25
N TYR A 1070 6.20 -9.03 12.10
CA TYR A 1070 6.48 -9.69 10.82
C TYR A 1070 5.46 -9.29 9.73
N THR A 1071 4.18 -9.18 10.09
CA THR A 1071 3.11 -8.71 9.20
C THR A 1071 3.37 -7.28 8.72
N LEU A 1072 3.76 -6.37 9.61
CA LEU A 1072 4.10 -4.99 9.26
C LEU A 1072 5.35 -4.90 8.36
N LEU A 1073 6.37 -5.73 8.61
CA LEU A 1073 7.54 -5.81 7.72
C LEU A 1073 7.16 -6.30 6.32
N LYS A 1074 6.29 -7.32 6.19
CA LYS A 1074 5.76 -7.76 4.89
C LYS A 1074 5.01 -6.63 4.17
N LYS A 1075 4.16 -5.90 4.88
CA LYS A 1075 3.44 -4.72 4.37
C LYS A 1075 4.40 -3.68 3.80
N HIS A 1076 5.54 -3.44 4.44
CA HIS A 1076 6.52 -2.46 3.98
C HIS A 1076 7.42 -2.95 2.83
N GLY A 1077 7.16 -4.14 2.27
CA GLY A 1077 7.87 -4.68 1.11
C GLY A 1077 9.17 -5.41 1.46
N ALA A 1078 9.25 -6.02 2.64
CA ALA A 1078 10.46 -6.71 3.08
C ALA A 1078 10.86 -7.89 2.18
N LEU A 1079 12.18 -8.16 2.16
CA LEU A 1079 12.82 -9.30 1.51
C LEU A 1079 11.95 -10.58 1.52
N PRO A 1080 11.80 -11.29 0.39
CA PRO A 1080 10.98 -12.50 0.29
C PRO A 1080 11.32 -13.64 1.27
N GLU A 1081 12.49 -13.61 1.91
CA GLU A 1081 13.06 -14.69 2.73
C GLU A 1081 13.56 -14.21 4.11
N LEU A 1082 12.81 -13.35 4.81
CA LEU A 1082 13.09 -13.12 6.24
C LEU A 1082 12.70 -14.36 7.04
N ASN A 1083 13.70 -15.08 7.56
CA ASN A 1083 13.49 -16.28 8.35
C ASN A 1083 13.26 -15.92 9.81
N ALA A 1084 12.03 -16.11 10.28
CA ALA A 1084 11.67 -16.02 11.69
C ALA A 1084 12.35 -17.15 12.50
N LYS A 1085 13.12 -16.78 13.51
CA LYS A 1085 13.82 -17.71 14.40
C LYS A 1085 13.69 -17.24 15.85
N LYS A 1086 14.10 -18.11 16.78
CA LYS A 1086 14.09 -17.83 18.21
C LYS A 1086 15.36 -18.39 18.85
N ASP A 1087 16.08 -17.54 19.58
CA ASP A 1087 17.10 -17.95 20.54
C ASP A 1087 16.56 -17.74 21.96
N ASP A 1088 17.18 -16.87 22.76
CA ASP A 1088 16.57 -16.33 23.97
C ASP A 1088 15.40 -15.38 23.62
N TYR A 1089 15.44 -14.77 22.44
CA TYR A 1089 14.47 -13.82 21.91
C TYR A 1089 14.07 -14.19 20.48
N PHE A 1090 12.91 -13.70 20.04
CA PHE A 1090 12.54 -13.79 18.64
C PHE A 1090 13.44 -12.86 17.80
N TYR A 1091 13.82 -13.31 16.62
CA TYR A 1091 14.61 -12.51 15.68
C TYR A 1091 14.33 -12.90 14.23
N PHE A 1092 14.59 -11.96 13.31
CA PHE A 1092 14.62 -12.23 11.88
C PHE A 1092 16.06 -12.41 11.42
N ASP A 1093 16.33 -13.53 10.75
CA ASP A 1093 17.63 -13.81 10.13
C ASP A 1093 17.63 -13.24 8.70
N VAL A 1094 18.51 -12.28 8.44
CA VAL A 1094 18.60 -11.59 7.14
C VAL A 1094 19.74 -12.19 6.33
N PRO A 1095 19.45 -12.79 5.16
CA PRO A 1095 20.50 -13.29 4.29
C PRO A 1095 21.35 -12.13 3.77
N LEU A 1096 22.68 -12.25 3.87
CA LEU A 1096 23.64 -11.30 3.31
C LEU A 1096 24.36 -11.94 2.11
N ASN A 1097 24.53 -11.18 1.03
CA ASN A 1097 25.14 -11.63 -0.23
C ASN A 1097 26.67 -11.41 -0.31
#